data_AF-A0AAP6BM56-F1
#
_entry.id   AF-A0AAP6BM56-F1
#
_cell.length_a   1.000
_cell.length_b   1.000
_cell.length_c   1.000
_cell.angle_alpha   90.00
_cell.angle_beta   90.00
_cell.angle_gamma   90.00
#
_symmetry.space_group_name_H-M   'P 1'
#
loop_
_entity.id
_entity.type
_entity.pdbx_description
1 polymer ?
#
loop_
_entity_poly.entity_id
_entity_poly.type
_entity_poly.pdbx_seq_one_letter_code
_entity_poly.pdbx_strand_id
1 'polypeptide(L)'
;MSVGPLWEMRAPDEDVKDTHAELPYAARKMVDAIRAGGAGALFPPVVADGPEGTVATERLLGGERDARMLAQALREPRFEPLLALLDRLDNWCADATRRYSAVISASVLEIANGDVFGPVVSEAFVACAAGRPHYTRERVTEWAARCEAFLTLFLDRLQRDTTTCWPGNPAFQGPVVGLWTHGEETHNGRQRVLRLECAGGARIAYKPRPASGELLFTAEPETGPPTSLFGLLDAAPPASGEVHFPLLTCWPGAEKGYLWQEWIEPPPQWAPIRTEGPWQLTGTRLTPPEAARFWHRTGSLTAAAFAFGITDLIGGNLVTGTRPGDPEPLLYPIDLEIYFCKVTRLYDTGLLHDPTADTPQHHVGLETTARWCAPEGPPVCWRPTPSGALALHRRHRAHTRTETRTVVADTDGRTGYGPYLPAMLRGMFDAWTLMCRQRPAIRRFLVDTAPGHHVRVLRQPTFRYYDALMPRWLSGGGAAPAPATPDVRFDRAELAQLRRMDVPYFLRALDGGPVLALAPPPHAFTTSPVTAHPEPEAGWPPHPDHFDAAHLTLAGLGVALRDAAEHVFDDLTDLDVTDETHGVRLLLHSPGEGQAAFDWPGAGRRITYLWNRHTIRLRIDPLDAPEPAPDPAPAGEIRRRLLRLDRLDGAIRTPWADGGMTDPAAEDRLRTLTDAGIAWLTTVVAEHGWPGRTLVGAAAAGVASRLVQHAYGHLDFRRHCLDLMRQAAEGGDLPWRDVAYLTDALRIDEGRPQVYGTKFEPVAGWLEPCPVEDPENVDHRRAELGMEPLADHTDRIRRRFPRPKKRPERQTP
;
A
#
# COMPACT_ATOMS: atom_id res chain seq x y z
N MET A 1 19.19 -10.42 -13.59
CA MET A 1 20.55 -10.92 -13.27
C MET A 1 20.57 -11.44 -11.85
N SER A 2 20.92 -12.71 -11.63
CA SER A 2 21.00 -13.30 -10.29
C SER A 2 22.18 -12.69 -9.53
N VAL A 3 21.90 -11.88 -8.50
CA VAL A 3 22.91 -11.38 -7.58
C VAL A 3 23.24 -12.53 -6.62
N GLY A 4 24.50 -12.95 -6.57
CA GLY A 4 24.95 -14.02 -5.66
C GLY A 4 24.64 -13.73 -4.18
N PRO A 5 24.79 -14.73 -3.29
CA PRO A 5 24.54 -14.53 -1.87
C PRO A 5 25.46 -13.45 -1.29
N LEU A 6 24.93 -12.67 -0.35
CA LEU A 6 25.70 -11.67 0.39
C LEU A 6 26.72 -12.34 1.32
N TRP A 7 26.34 -13.47 1.90
CA TRP A 7 27.14 -14.31 2.80
C TRP A 7 26.45 -15.67 3.00
N GLU A 8 27.16 -16.69 3.48
CA GLU A 8 26.59 -18.01 3.75
C GLU A 8 26.94 -18.49 5.17
N MET A 9 25.92 -18.90 5.92
CA MET A 9 26.07 -19.60 7.19
C MET A 9 26.21 -21.11 6.93
N ARG A 10 27.41 -21.64 7.15
CA ARG A 10 27.71 -23.05 6.87
C ARG A 10 26.89 -23.99 7.75
N ALA A 11 26.56 -25.17 7.20
CA ALA A 11 26.02 -26.27 7.96
C ALA A 11 27.02 -26.70 9.06
N PRO A 12 26.54 -27.17 10.22
CA PRO A 12 27.44 -27.63 11.28
C PRO A 12 28.06 -28.97 10.86
N ASP A 13 29.37 -29.11 11.02
CA ASP A 13 30.06 -30.39 10.82
C ASP A 13 29.67 -31.35 11.95
N GLU A 14 29.15 -32.55 11.62
CA GLU A 14 28.68 -33.53 12.62
C GLU A 14 29.78 -33.99 13.59
N ASP A 15 31.04 -33.92 13.17
CA ASP A 15 32.22 -34.36 13.92
C ASP A 15 32.92 -33.23 14.73
N VAL A 16 32.44 -31.98 14.65
CA VAL A 16 33.06 -30.82 15.33
C VAL A 16 32.39 -30.57 16.68
N LYS A 17 33.23 -30.43 17.73
CA LYS A 17 32.80 -30.17 19.11
C LYS A 17 31.98 -28.87 19.18
N ASP A 18 30.87 -28.87 19.91
CA ASP A 18 30.01 -27.69 20.10
C ASP A 18 30.85 -26.51 20.62
N THR A 19 30.91 -25.45 19.81
CA THR A 19 31.75 -24.28 20.05
C THR A 19 31.04 -23.21 20.87
N HIS A 20 29.82 -23.47 21.33
CA HIS A 20 29.00 -22.59 22.16
C HIS A 20 29.75 -22.08 23.40
N ALA A 21 30.51 -22.93 24.09
CA ALA A 21 31.19 -22.58 25.33
C ALA A 21 32.24 -21.46 25.17
N GLU A 22 32.78 -21.27 23.96
CA GLU A 22 33.81 -20.29 23.64
C GLU A 22 33.25 -18.88 23.37
N LEU A 23 31.93 -18.73 23.21
CA LEU A 23 31.30 -17.45 22.96
C LEU A 23 31.19 -16.61 24.25
N PRO A 24 31.15 -15.26 24.13
CA PRO A 24 30.80 -14.37 25.24
C PRO A 24 29.44 -14.70 25.86
N TYR A 25 29.24 -14.28 27.12
CA TYR A 25 28.05 -14.63 27.90
C TYR A 25 26.73 -14.24 27.21
N ALA A 26 26.60 -13.00 26.72
CA ALA A 26 25.37 -12.54 26.07
C ALA A 26 25.08 -13.33 24.78
N ALA A 27 26.12 -13.66 24.01
CA ALA A 27 25.98 -14.48 22.81
C ALA A 27 25.57 -15.92 23.13
N ARG A 28 26.09 -16.53 24.21
CA ARG A 28 25.64 -17.87 24.66
C ARG A 28 24.17 -17.86 25.06
N LYS A 29 23.75 -16.87 25.85
CA LYS A 29 22.35 -16.69 26.26
C LYS A 29 21.41 -16.61 25.05
N MET A 30 21.81 -15.85 24.03
CA MET A 30 21.06 -15.74 22.77
C MET A 30 21.00 -17.07 21.99
N VAL A 31 22.13 -17.77 21.85
CA VAL A 31 22.18 -19.08 21.17
C VAL A 31 21.36 -20.13 21.92
N ASP A 32 21.37 -20.12 23.25
CA ASP A 32 20.55 -21.00 24.08
C ASP A 32 19.06 -20.72 23.89
N ALA A 33 18.67 -19.45 23.79
CA ALA A 33 17.31 -19.07 23.47
C ALA A 33 16.88 -19.58 22.09
N ILE A 34 17.74 -19.44 21.06
CA ILE A 34 17.50 -20.00 19.71
C ILE A 34 17.36 -21.52 19.75
N ARG A 35 18.22 -22.21 20.50
CA ARG A 35 18.14 -23.66 20.69
C ARG A 35 16.78 -24.07 21.27
N ALA A 36 16.24 -23.28 22.19
CA ALA A 36 14.91 -23.48 22.78
C ALA A 36 13.74 -23.01 21.89
N GLY A 37 14.01 -22.44 20.71
CA GLY A 37 13.00 -21.91 19.79
C GLY A 37 12.59 -20.45 20.05
N GLY A 38 13.23 -19.77 21.01
CA GLY A 38 13.10 -18.33 21.24
C GLY A 38 14.11 -17.51 20.45
N ALA A 39 14.06 -16.18 20.56
CA ALA A 39 15.05 -15.25 19.99
C ALA A 39 15.30 -15.32 18.46
N GLY A 40 14.59 -16.15 17.70
CA GLY A 40 14.74 -16.26 16.24
C GLY A 40 14.48 -14.96 15.48
N ALA A 41 13.63 -14.08 16.04
CA ALA A 41 13.33 -12.75 15.49
C ALA A 41 14.51 -11.76 15.59
N LEU A 42 15.60 -12.12 16.30
CA LEU A 42 16.86 -11.36 16.30
C LEU A 42 17.61 -11.41 14.96
N PHE A 43 17.22 -12.33 14.06
CA PHE A 43 17.93 -12.59 12.82
C PHE A 43 17.00 -12.54 11.60
N PRO A 44 17.55 -12.35 10.39
CA PRO A 44 16.78 -12.49 9.15
C PRO A 44 16.00 -13.82 9.12
N PRO A 45 14.76 -13.85 8.61
CA PRO A 45 13.99 -15.09 8.54
C PRO A 45 14.46 -16.00 7.40
N VAL A 46 14.14 -17.27 7.49
CA VAL A 46 14.24 -18.22 6.38
C VAL A 46 13.00 -18.09 5.51
N VAL A 47 13.21 -17.95 4.20
CA VAL A 47 12.14 -17.70 3.23
C VAL A 47 12.09 -18.73 2.12
N ALA A 48 10.90 -18.89 1.56
CA ALA A 48 10.60 -19.71 0.39
C ALA A 48 9.83 -18.90 -0.67
N ASP A 49 9.57 -19.51 -1.83
CA ASP A 49 8.70 -18.92 -2.84
C ASP A 49 7.24 -18.95 -2.35
N GLY A 50 6.61 -17.78 -2.37
CA GLY A 50 5.21 -17.56 -2.03
C GLY A 50 4.30 -17.48 -3.26
N PRO A 51 2.99 -17.26 -3.05
CA PRO A 51 2.01 -17.15 -4.11
C PRO A 51 2.23 -15.90 -4.97
N GLU A 52 1.79 -15.92 -6.23
CA GLU A 52 1.90 -14.78 -7.16
C GLU A 52 3.31 -14.17 -7.25
N GLY A 53 4.36 -14.98 -7.10
CA GLY A 53 5.75 -14.50 -7.15
C GLY A 53 6.17 -13.65 -5.95
N THR A 54 5.46 -13.72 -4.82
CA THR A 54 5.89 -13.13 -3.53
C THR A 54 6.89 -14.00 -2.79
N VAL A 55 7.58 -13.47 -1.78
CA VAL A 55 8.54 -14.23 -0.95
C VAL A 55 7.94 -14.43 0.43
N ALA A 56 7.72 -15.68 0.82
CA ALA A 56 7.06 -16.04 2.06
C ALA A 56 8.07 -16.36 3.17
N THR A 57 7.79 -15.90 4.39
CA THR A 57 8.50 -16.38 5.57
C THR A 57 8.11 -17.83 5.84
N GLU A 58 9.08 -18.74 5.77
CA GLU A 58 8.88 -20.16 6.08
C GLU A 58 9.03 -20.40 7.58
N ARG A 59 10.09 -19.85 8.18
CA ARG A 59 10.39 -19.97 9.62
C ARG A 59 11.40 -18.93 10.09
N LEU A 60 11.42 -18.69 11.39
CA LEU A 60 12.55 -18.04 12.06
C LEU A 60 13.65 -19.06 12.39
N LEU A 61 14.84 -18.59 12.75
CA LEU A 61 15.90 -19.46 13.26
C LEU A 61 15.46 -20.08 14.59
N GLY A 62 15.67 -21.40 14.74
CA GLY A 62 15.26 -22.12 15.94
C GLY A 62 15.70 -23.57 15.96
N GLY A 63 15.87 -24.11 17.17
CA GLY A 63 16.28 -25.49 17.39
C GLY A 63 17.79 -25.72 17.36
N GLU A 64 18.20 -26.96 17.67
CA GLU A 64 19.60 -27.33 17.88
C GLU A 64 20.50 -27.05 16.68
N ARG A 65 20.02 -27.31 15.47
CA ARG A 65 20.79 -27.14 14.24
C ARG A 65 21.15 -25.67 13.98
N ASP A 66 20.16 -24.79 13.99
CA ASP A 66 20.37 -23.37 13.74
C ASP A 66 21.22 -22.73 14.84
N ALA A 67 21.04 -23.16 16.10
CA ALA A 67 21.86 -22.72 17.22
C ALA A 67 23.35 -23.06 17.03
N ARG A 68 23.67 -24.28 16.57
CA ARG A 68 25.06 -24.68 16.25
C ARG A 68 25.63 -23.89 15.07
N MET A 69 24.85 -23.74 14.00
CA MET A 69 25.26 -22.95 12.82
C MET A 69 25.62 -21.52 13.21
N LEU A 70 24.76 -20.89 14.01
CA LEU A 70 24.98 -19.53 14.49
C LEU A 70 26.19 -19.46 15.43
N ALA A 71 26.32 -20.41 16.37
CA ALA A 71 27.44 -20.43 17.30
C ALA A 71 28.80 -20.55 16.59
N GLN A 72 28.86 -21.36 15.53
CA GLN A 72 30.05 -21.49 14.70
C GLN A 72 30.32 -20.20 13.91
N ALA A 73 29.30 -19.60 13.30
CA ALA A 73 29.42 -18.37 12.53
C ALA A 73 29.91 -17.19 13.37
N LEU A 74 29.38 -17.02 14.59
CA LEU A 74 29.73 -15.92 15.49
C LEU A 74 31.20 -15.89 15.93
N ARG A 75 31.97 -16.96 15.68
CA ARG A 75 33.43 -17.01 15.94
C ARG A 75 34.25 -16.35 14.84
N GLU A 76 33.68 -16.12 13.66
CA GLU A 76 34.40 -15.41 12.62
C GLU A 76 34.75 -13.99 13.06
N PRO A 77 35.97 -13.50 12.80
CA PRO A 77 36.39 -12.15 13.23
C PRO A 77 35.46 -11.01 12.78
N ARG A 78 34.70 -11.22 11.70
CA ARG A 78 33.72 -10.24 11.19
C ARG A 78 32.56 -9.96 12.16
N PHE A 79 32.25 -10.89 13.07
CA PHE A 79 31.14 -10.76 14.03
C PHE A 79 31.57 -10.22 15.39
N GLU A 80 32.85 -9.92 15.59
CA GLU A 80 33.33 -9.25 16.82
C GLU A 80 32.55 -7.95 17.14
N PRO A 81 32.19 -7.08 16.18
CA PRO A 81 31.33 -5.93 16.46
C PRO A 81 29.93 -6.29 16.98
N LEU A 82 29.32 -7.36 16.44
CA LEU A 82 28.01 -7.84 16.90
C LEU A 82 28.11 -8.39 18.33
N LEU A 83 29.16 -9.17 18.64
CA LEU A 83 29.38 -9.68 19.99
C LEU A 83 29.52 -8.54 21.00
N ALA A 84 30.27 -7.49 20.66
CA ALA A 84 30.42 -6.31 21.50
C ALA A 84 29.08 -5.54 21.69
N LEU A 85 28.24 -5.48 20.65
CA LEU A 85 26.89 -4.91 20.76
C LEU A 85 26.02 -5.72 21.72
N LEU A 86 26.03 -7.06 21.62
CA LEU A 86 25.25 -7.94 22.49
C LEU A 86 25.65 -7.78 23.96
N ASP A 87 26.96 -7.80 24.25
CA ASP A 87 27.45 -7.62 25.62
C ASP A 87 27.11 -6.23 26.17
N ARG A 88 27.20 -5.17 25.36
CA ARG A 88 26.81 -3.81 25.78
C ARG A 88 25.33 -3.74 26.13
N LEU A 89 24.46 -4.27 25.28
CA LEU A 89 23.02 -4.21 25.48
C LEU A 89 22.55 -5.14 26.61
N ASP A 90 23.17 -6.31 26.81
CA ASP A 90 22.85 -7.19 27.96
C ASP A 90 23.25 -6.54 29.30
N ASN A 91 24.41 -5.87 29.35
CA ASN A 91 24.80 -5.08 30.53
C ASN A 91 23.81 -3.93 30.79
N TRP A 92 23.42 -3.20 29.73
CA TRP A 92 22.40 -2.16 29.85
C TRP A 92 21.06 -2.73 30.34
N CYS A 93 20.61 -3.88 29.83
CA CYS A 93 19.40 -4.57 30.27
C CYS A 93 19.43 -4.88 31.77
N ALA A 94 20.56 -5.39 32.26
CA ALA A 94 20.73 -5.69 33.69
C ALA A 94 20.61 -4.42 34.55
N ASP A 95 21.18 -3.30 34.10
CA ASP A 95 21.12 -2.01 34.80
C ASP A 95 19.73 -1.37 34.73
N ALA A 96 19.13 -1.35 33.54
CA ALA A 96 17.79 -0.81 33.29
C ALA A 96 16.72 -1.59 34.06
N THR A 97 16.82 -2.91 34.13
CA THR A 97 15.90 -3.75 34.93
C THR A 97 15.90 -3.34 36.39
N ARG A 98 17.07 -3.05 36.98
CA ARG A 98 17.14 -2.60 38.37
C ARG A 98 16.54 -1.21 38.54
N ARG A 99 16.88 -0.28 37.63
CA ARG A 99 16.45 1.13 37.70
C ARG A 99 14.96 1.33 37.47
N TYR A 100 14.36 0.62 36.51
CA TYR A 100 12.98 0.84 36.04
C TYR A 100 12.00 -0.25 36.48
N SER A 101 12.37 -1.08 37.46
CA SER A 101 11.56 -2.20 37.99
C SER A 101 10.14 -1.83 38.44
N ALA A 102 9.88 -0.56 38.74
CA ALA A 102 8.55 -0.07 39.09
C ALA A 102 7.58 0.01 37.90
N VAL A 103 8.08 0.16 36.67
CA VAL A 103 7.24 0.45 35.48
C VAL A 103 7.40 -0.55 34.35
N ILE A 104 8.39 -1.45 34.40
CA ILE A 104 8.60 -2.47 33.38
C ILE A 104 9.09 -3.78 34.00
N SER A 105 8.58 -4.90 33.49
CA SER A 105 8.98 -6.24 33.92
C SER A 105 10.40 -6.57 33.46
N ALA A 106 11.15 -7.28 34.31
CA ALA A 106 12.49 -7.77 34.00
C ALA A 106 12.52 -8.65 32.73
N SER A 107 11.47 -9.45 32.51
CA SER A 107 11.34 -10.35 31.36
C SER A 107 11.29 -9.60 30.01
N VAL A 108 10.95 -8.31 30.03
CA VAL A 108 10.90 -7.49 28.82
C VAL A 108 12.29 -7.03 28.42
N LEU A 109 13.12 -6.66 29.41
CA LEU A 109 14.46 -6.12 29.22
C LEU A 109 15.51 -7.23 29.23
N GLU A 110 15.45 -8.12 28.23
CA GLU A 110 16.42 -9.18 28.02
C GLU A 110 16.96 -9.16 26.60
N ILE A 111 18.27 -9.31 26.40
CA ILE A 111 18.88 -9.28 25.05
C ILE A 111 18.32 -10.34 24.08
N ALA A 112 17.80 -11.45 24.63
CA ALA A 112 17.16 -12.52 23.87
C ALA A 112 15.72 -12.16 23.43
N ASN A 113 15.16 -11.05 23.91
CA ASN A 113 13.84 -10.59 23.52
C ASN A 113 13.87 -10.02 22.10
N GLY A 114 13.47 -10.85 21.14
CA GLY A 114 13.41 -10.52 19.72
C GLY A 114 12.45 -9.38 19.39
N ASP A 115 11.41 -9.16 20.20
CA ASP A 115 10.44 -8.08 19.96
C ASP A 115 11.05 -6.70 20.26
N VAL A 116 12.02 -6.63 21.17
CA VAL A 116 12.69 -5.37 21.54
C VAL A 116 13.97 -5.17 20.72
N PHE A 117 14.84 -6.18 20.69
CA PHE A 117 16.18 -6.05 20.11
C PHE A 117 16.30 -6.58 18.69
N GLY A 118 15.24 -7.20 18.14
CA GLY A 118 15.20 -7.75 16.79
C GLY A 118 15.72 -6.81 15.72
N PRO A 119 15.17 -5.58 15.62
CA PRO A 119 15.59 -4.62 14.60
C PRO A 119 17.09 -4.30 14.67
N VAL A 120 17.62 -3.96 15.85
CA VAL A 120 19.03 -3.54 15.98
C VAL A 120 20.01 -4.71 15.83
N VAL A 121 19.68 -5.88 16.36
CA VAL A 121 20.53 -7.08 16.28
C VAL A 121 20.57 -7.62 14.86
N SER A 122 19.42 -7.69 14.18
CA SER A 122 19.34 -8.13 12.79
C SER A 122 20.09 -7.18 11.86
N GLU A 123 19.95 -5.87 12.04
CA GLU A 123 20.72 -4.86 11.30
C GLU A 123 22.23 -5.03 11.49
N ALA A 124 22.69 -5.21 12.75
CA ALA A 124 24.09 -5.41 13.09
C ALA A 124 24.64 -6.72 12.54
N PHE A 125 23.85 -7.80 12.60
CA PHE A 125 24.21 -9.09 12.03
C PHE A 125 24.43 -8.99 10.52
N VAL A 126 23.48 -8.40 9.78
CA VAL A 126 23.60 -8.23 8.33
C VAL A 126 24.81 -7.37 7.97
N ALA A 127 25.06 -6.29 8.72
CA ALA A 127 26.23 -5.44 8.52
C ALA A 127 27.57 -6.18 8.78
N CYS A 128 27.59 -7.13 9.72
CA CYS A 128 28.76 -8.00 9.96
C CYS A 128 28.93 -9.07 8.89
N ALA A 129 27.82 -9.67 8.44
CA ALA A 129 27.85 -10.74 7.44
C ALA A 129 28.28 -10.21 6.06
N ALA A 130 27.66 -9.12 5.60
CA ALA A 130 27.82 -8.59 4.23
C ALA A 130 28.76 -7.37 4.13
N GLY A 131 28.97 -6.64 5.22
CA GLY A 131 29.68 -5.37 5.23
C GLY A 131 31.21 -5.49 5.23
N ARG A 132 31.87 -4.34 5.06
CA ARG A 132 33.34 -4.25 5.15
C ARG A 132 33.77 -4.07 6.61
N PRO A 133 34.71 -4.88 7.15
CA PRO A 133 34.99 -4.94 8.58
C PRO A 133 35.23 -3.59 9.28
N HIS A 134 36.02 -2.71 8.67
CA HIS A 134 36.34 -1.39 9.24
C HIS A 134 35.09 -0.53 9.47
N TYR A 135 34.23 -0.39 8.44
CA TYR A 135 33.02 0.43 8.54
C TYR A 135 32.00 -0.19 9.48
N THR A 136 31.85 -1.53 9.42
CA THR A 136 30.93 -2.27 10.27
C THR A 136 31.24 -2.05 11.75
N ARG A 137 32.51 -2.12 12.16
CA ARG A 137 32.88 -1.95 13.58
C ARG A 137 32.40 -0.62 14.14
N GLU A 138 32.75 0.49 13.49
CA GLU A 138 32.35 1.83 13.93
C GLU A 138 30.82 2.03 13.94
N ARG A 139 30.12 1.47 12.95
CA ARG A 139 28.65 1.59 12.85
C ARG A 139 27.90 0.77 13.88
N VAL A 140 28.26 -0.49 14.06
CA VAL A 140 27.59 -1.36 15.03
C VAL A 140 27.78 -0.83 16.45
N THR A 141 28.96 -0.28 16.78
CA THR A 141 29.17 0.42 18.07
C THR A 141 28.25 1.64 18.23
N GLU A 142 28.07 2.46 17.20
CA GLU A 142 27.16 3.60 17.26
C GLU A 142 25.69 3.15 17.39
N TRP A 143 25.27 2.11 16.67
CA TRP A 143 23.90 1.58 16.76
C TRP A 143 23.58 1.07 18.15
N ALA A 144 24.51 0.37 18.80
CA ALA A 144 24.35 -0.05 20.19
C ALA A 144 24.14 1.16 21.13
N ALA A 145 24.98 2.19 21.01
CA ALA A 145 24.88 3.41 21.81
C ALA A 145 23.57 4.18 21.56
N ARG A 146 23.08 4.20 20.32
CA ARG A 146 21.82 4.87 19.95
C ARG A 146 20.60 4.10 20.45
N CYS A 147 20.62 2.77 20.36
CA CYS A 147 19.58 1.91 20.92
C CYS A 147 19.47 2.12 22.44
N GLU A 148 20.61 2.11 23.14
CA GLU A 148 20.69 2.40 24.57
C GLU A 148 20.11 3.79 24.91
N ALA A 149 20.51 4.84 24.18
CA ALA A 149 20.02 6.19 24.41
C ALA A 149 18.51 6.34 24.15
N PHE A 150 18.01 5.68 23.10
CA PHE A 150 16.59 5.67 22.76
C PHE A 150 15.76 4.95 23.83
N LEU A 151 16.13 3.72 24.20
CA LEU A 151 15.38 2.95 25.19
C LEU A 151 15.47 3.58 26.58
N THR A 152 16.63 4.15 26.96
CA THR A 152 16.75 4.92 28.20
C THR A 152 15.82 6.13 28.21
N LEU A 153 15.78 6.91 27.12
CA LEU A 153 14.87 8.05 27.00
C LEU A 153 13.39 7.63 27.08
N PHE A 154 13.03 6.51 26.44
CA PHE A 154 11.70 5.93 26.55
C PHE A 154 11.37 5.53 27.99
N LEU A 155 12.27 4.83 28.69
CA LEU A 155 12.04 4.37 30.07
C LEU A 155 11.92 5.54 31.06
N ASP A 156 12.74 6.59 30.89
CA ASP A 156 12.61 7.82 31.68
C ASP A 156 11.25 8.50 31.45
N ARG A 157 10.75 8.52 30.19
CA ARG A 157 9.41 9.03 29.86
C ARG A 157 8.30 8.16 30.41
N LEU A 158 8.40 6.84 30.27
CA LEU A 158 7.43 5.88 30.82
C LEU A 158 7.30 6.03 32.33
N GLN A 159 8.42 6.09 33.06
CA GLN A 159 8.43 6.24 34.51
C GLN A 159 7.77 7.54 34.97
N ARG A 160 7.94 8.63 34.21
CA ARG A 160 7.30 9.91 34.49
C ARG A 160 5.80 9.85 34.16
N ASP A 161 5.48 9.50 32.91
CA ASP A 161 4.17 9.71 32.31
C ASP A 161 3.09 8.83 32.94
N THR A 162 3.45 7.61 33.35
CA THR A 162 2.59 6.70 34.13
C THR A 162 2.01 7.35 35.39
N THR A 163 2.68 8.37 35.93
CA THR A 163 2.21 9.10 37.13
C THR A 163 1.68 10.50 36.84
N THR A 164 2.03 11.10 35.70
CA THR A 164 1.74 12.51 35.43
C THR A 164 0.63 12.75 34.41
N CYS A 165 0.51 11.89 33.40
CA CYS A 165 -0.39 12.16 32.26
C CYS A 165 -1.11 10.93 31.69
N TRP A 166 -0.81 9.71 32.16
CA TRP A 166 -1.55 8.52 31.72
C TRP A 166 -2.99 8.53 32.24
N PRO A 167 -3.95 8.00 31.45
CA PRO A 167 -5.34 7.84 31.85
C PRO A 167 -5.50 7.11 33.18
N GLY A 168 -6.49 7.52 33.97
CA GLY A 168 -6.82 6.87 35.25
C GLY A 168 -7.48 5.50 35.13
N ASN A 169 -7.73 5.02 33.90
CA ASN A 169 -8.36 3.72 33.65
C ASN A 169 -7.42 2.57 34.13
N PRO A 170 -7.92 1.62 34.97
CA PRO A 170 -7.13 0.51 35.49
C PRO A 170 -6.41 -0.35 34.44
N ALA A 171 -6.93 -0.41 33.20
CA ALA A 171 -6.30 -1.18 32.13
C ALA A 171 -4.90 -0.67 31.77
N PHE A 172 -4.66 0.64 31.91
CA PHE A 172 -3.38 1.31 31.63
C PHE A 172 -2.43 1.27 32.83
N GLN A 173 -2.86 0.73 33.98
CA GLN A 173 -2.08 0.72 35.21
C GLN A 173 -1.19 -0.53 35.31
N GLY A 174 -0.17 -0.43 36.16
CA GLY A 174 0.79 -1.51 36.41
C GLY A 174 1.99 -1.52 35.45
N PRO A 175 2.96 -2.42 35.67
CA PRO A 175 4.17 -2.46 34.88
C PRO A 175 3.89 -2.93 33.45
N VAL A 176 4.73 -2.49 32.53
CA VAL A 176 4.79 -3.01 31.16
C VAL A 176 5.33 -4.43 31.18
N VAL A 177 4.56 -5.38 30.67
CA VAL A 177 4.87 -6.82 30.65
C VAL A 177 5.21 -7.34 29.25
N GLY A 178 4.93 -6.56 28.21
CA GLY A 178 5.34 -6.81 26.83
C GLY A 178 5.77 -5.51 26.15
N LEU A 179 6.79 -5.61 25.30
CA LEU A 179 7.29 -4.48 24.51
C LEU A 179 7.71 -4.99 23.14
N TRP A 180 7.22 -4.35 22.10
CA TRP A 180 7.59 -4.61 20.72
C TRP A 180 8.06 -3.32 20.04
N THR A 181 9.12 -3.45 19.26
CA THR A 181 9.77 -2.35 18.55
C THR A 181 9.46 -2.43 17.06
N HIS A 182 8.88 -1.36 16.51
CA HIS A 182 8.53 -1.31 15.10
C HIS A 182 9.74 -1.59 14.19
N GLY A 183 9.61 -2.56 13.28
CA GLY A 183 10.72 -3.05 12.45
C GLY A 183 11.09 -2.16 11.26
N GLU A 184 10.27 -1.16 10.93
CA GLU A 184 10.46 -0.29 9.76
C GLU A 184 11.56 0.78 9.94
N GLU A 185 11.38 1.96 9.35
CA GLU A 185 12.37 3.00 9.27
C GLU A 185 12.60 3.67 10.61
N THR A 186 13.85 4.10 10.83
CA THR A 186 14.23 4.84 12.03
C THR A 186 14.36 6.32 11.74
N HIS A 187 14.11 7.15 12.74
CA HIS A 187 14.21 8.60 12.59
C HIS A 187 14.75 9.24 13.86
N ASN A 188 15.13 10.52 13.75
CA ASN A 188 15.47 11.36 14.90
C ASN A 188 16.51 10.71 15.84
N GLY A 189 17.54 10.08 15.29
CA GLY A 189 18.56 9.38 16.07
C GLY A 189 18.22 7.92 16.38
N ARG A 190 17.71 7.22 15.37
CA ARG A 190 17.34 5.81 15.38
C ARG A 190 16.17 5.42 16.30
N GLN A 191 15.29 6.39 16.59
CA GLN A 191 14.08 6.14 17.36
C GLN A 191 13.03 5.41 16.51
N ARG A 192 12.21 4.60 17.17
CA ARG A 192 11.17 3.75 16.59
C ARG A 192 9.87 3.90 17.38
N VAL A 193 8.73 3.63 16.75
CA VAL A 193 7.47 3.45 17.48
C VAL A 193 7.58 2.18 18.31
N LEU A 194 7.06 2.20 19.54
CA LEU A 194 7.01 1.04 20.43
C LEU A 194 5.56 0.68 20.72
N ARG A 195 5.22 -0.61 20.70
CA ARG A 195 3.96 -1.14 21.25
C ARG A 195 4.24 -1.71 22.63
N LEU A 196 3.48 -1.27 23.62
CA LEU A 196 3.55 -1.72 25.00
C LEU A 196 2.32 -2.57 25.31
N GLU A 197 2.50 -3.56 26.19
CA GLU A 197 1.42 -4.28 26.85
C GLU A 197 1.55 -4.07 28.36
N CYS A 198 0.52 -3.47 28.97
CA CYS A 198 0.45 -3.22 30.40
C CYS A 198 -0.08 -4.46 31.12
N ALA A 199 0.33 -4.68 32.38
CA ALA A 199 -0.20 -5.74 33.21
C ALA A 199 -1.74 -5.65 33.41
N GLY A 200 -2.30 -4.43 33.34
CA GLY A 200 -3.75 -4.19 33.35
C GLY A 200 -4.48 -4.60 32.06
N GLY A 201 -3.75 -4.99 31.01
CA GLY A 201 -4.31 -5.48 29.74
C GLY A 201 -4.42 -4.43 28.63
N ALA A 202 -4.18 -3.15 28.91
CA ALA A 202 -4.11 -2.13 27.85
C ALA A 202 -2.89 -2.34 26.96
N ARG A 203 -3.05 -1.99 25.70
CA ARG A 203 -1.96 -1.95 24.72
C ARG A 203 -1.86 -0.55 24.16
N ILE A 204 -0.64 -0.06 24.06
CA ILE A 204 -0.37 1.36 23.85
C ILE A 204 0.75 1.49 22.83
N ALA A 205 0.61 2.40 21.86
CA ALA A 205 1.70 2.87 21.03
C ALA A 205 2.38 4.08 21.70
N TYR A 206 3.68 3.98 21.93
CA TYR A 206 4.56 5.12 22.19
C TYR A 206 5.12 5.62 20.87
N LYS A 207 4.83 6.88 20.54
CA LYS A 207 5.27 7.51 19.30
C LYS A 207 6.23 8.65 19.61
N PRO A 208 7.56 8.45 19.44
CA PRO A 208 8.56 9.49 19.69
C PRO A 208 8.63 10.51 18.53
N ARG A 209 7.47 11.09 18.20
CA ARG A 209 7.25 11.95 17.04
C ARG A 209 6.62 13.27 17.45
N PRO A 210 7.16 14.40 16.98
CA PRO A 210 6.57 15.71 17.21
C PRO A 210 5.23 15.97 16.53
N ALA A 211 4.97 15.28 15.41
CA ALA A 211 3.72 15.47 14.70
C ALA A 211 2.53 15.05 15.59
N SER A 212 1.47 15.84 15.56
CA SER A 212 0.37 15.75 16.52
C SER A 212 -1.00 15.62 15.88
N GLY A 213 -1.08 15.00 14.70
CA GLY A 213 -2.34 14.85 13.97
C GLY A 213 -3.35 13.96 14.70
N GLU A 214 -2.90 12.92 15.41
CA GLU A 214 -3.79 12.07 16.21
C GLU A 214 -4.45 12.87 17.34
N LEU A 215 -3.69 13.75 18.00
CA LEU A 215 -4.25 14.65 19.01
C LEU A 215 -5.24 15.65 18.40
N LEU A 216 -4.94 16.16 17.20
CA LEU A 216 -5.74 17.19 16.54
C LEU A 216 -7.02 16.65 15.90
N PHE A 217 -6.97 15.46 15.31
CA PHE A 217 -8.06 14.89 14.53
C PHE A 217 -8.84 13.83 15.29
N THR A 218 -8.19 12.88 15.98
CA THR A 218 -8.85 11.67 16.47
C THR A 218 -9.08 11.65 17.98
N ALA A 219 -8.41 12.52 18.76
CA ALA A 219 -8.46 12.44 20.23
C ALA A 219 -9.90 12.48 20.77
N GLU A 220 -10.25 11.44 21.53
CA GLU A 220 -11.50 11.36 22.26
C GLU A 220 -11.38 12.06 23.63
N PRO A 221 -12.30 12.95 24.01
CA PRO A 221 -12.30 13.53 25.35
C PRO A 221 -12.79 12.51 26.40
N GLU A 222 -12.04 12.30 27.49
CA GLU A 222 -12.51 11.46 28.61
C GLU A 222 -13.77 12.05 29.28
N THR A 223 -13.81 13.38 29.43
CA THR A 223 -14.96 14.16 29.89
C THR A 223 -14.89 15.57 29.30
N GLY A 224 -16.04 16.21 29.05
CA GLY A 224 -16.09 17.62 28.62
C GLY A 224 -16.28 17.82 27.11
N PRO A 225 -15.99 19.04 26.60
CA PRO A 225 -16.22 19.36 25.19
C PRO A 225 -15.21 18.64 24.27
N PRO A 226 -15.52 18.52 22.97
CA PRO A 226 -14.60 17.92 22.00
C PRO A 226 -13.22 18.58 21.98
N THR A 227 -12.18 17.75 21.98
CA THR A 227 -10.76 18.16 21.97
C THR A 227 -10.08 17.93 20.63
N SER A 228 -10.77 17.32 19.67
CA SER A 228 -10.30 17.03 18.31
C SER A 228 -11.31 17.47 17.25
N LEU A 229 -10.86 17.62 16.01
CA LEU A 229 -11.73 17.97 14.88
C LEU A 229 -12.80 16.90 14.62
N PHE A 230 -12.45 15.62 14.68
CA PHE A 230 -13.45 14.57 14.47
C PHE A 230 -14.43 14.50 15.62
N GLY A 231 -13.96 14.67 16.88
CA GLY A 231 -14.87 14.75 18.02
C GLY A 231 -15.81 15.96 17.93
N LEU A 232 -15.32 17.10 17.40
CA LEU A 232 -16.14 18.30 17.19
C LEU A 232 -17.23 18.04 16.16
N LEU A 233 -16.92 17.28 15.11
CA LEU A 233 -17.89 16.92 14.07
C LEU A 233 -18.88 15.86 14.56
N ASP A 234 -18.44 14.81 15.25
CA ASP A 234 -19.31 13.76 15.81
C ASP A 234 -20.29 14.32 16.86
N ALA A 235 -19.87 15.33 17.64
CA ALA A 235 -20.74 15.99 18.61
C ALA A 235 -21.73 16.99 17.97
N ALA A 236 -21.56 17.34 16.70
CA ALA A 236 -22.41 18.31 16.02
C ALA A 236 -23.71 17.65 15.51
N PRO A 237 -24.84 18.38 15.46
CA PRO A 237 -26.05 17.87 14.86
C PRO A 237 -25.82 17.48 13.39
N PRO A 238 -26.34 16.32 12.94
CA PRO A 238 -26.29 15.89 11.54
C PRO A 238 -26.78 16.98 10.58
N ALA A 239 -26.09 17.15 9.45
CA ALA A 239 -26.49 18.09 8.41
C ALA A 239 -27.45 17.46 7.40
N SER A 240 -27.02 16.41 6.71
CA SER A 240 -27.84 15.63 5.75
C SER A 240 -28.12 14.20 6.19
N GLY A 241 -27.24 13.62 7.01
CA GLY A 241 -27.30 12.26 7.53
C GLY A 241 -26.32 12.11 8.69
N GLU A 242 -26.42 11.00 9.42
CA GLU A 242 -25.51 10.71 10.54
C GLU A 242 -24.08 10.57 10.05
N VAL A 243 -23.13 10.99 10.88
CA VAL A 243 -21.69 10.88 10.64
C VAL A 243 -21.07 10.30 11.90
N HIS A 244 -20.11 9.39 11.71
CA HIS A 244 -19.33 8.85 12.80
C HIS A 244 -17.89 8.70 12.35
N PHE A 245 -16.99 9.38 13.05
CA PHE A 245 -15.56 9.38 12.77
C PHE A 245 -14.79 8.40 13.69
N PRO A 246 -13.63 7.89 13.24
CA PRO A 246 -12.78 7.02 14.05
C PRO A 246 -12.04 7.84 15.12
N LEU A 247 -12.63 7.93 16.32
CA LEU A 247 -11.97 8.54 17.49
C LEU A 247 -11.04 7.53 18.17
N LEU A 248 -9.97 8.06 18.79
CA LEU A 248 -8.92 7.31 19.49
C LEU A 248 -8.64 7.94 20.85
N THR A 249 -8.38 7.11 21.84
CA THR A 249 -7.72 7.50 23.08
C THR A 249 -6.24 7.75 22.79
N CYS A 250 -5.89 9.03 22.63
CA CYS A 250 -4.51 9.49 22.51
C CYS A 250 -4.28 10.73 23.38
N TRP A 251 -3.08 10.86 23.92
CA TRP A 251 -2.72 11.93 24.83
C TRP A 251 -1.25 12.32 24.68
N PRO A 252 -0.90 13.61 24.92
CA PRO A 252 0.49 14.05 24.84
C PRO A 252 1.32 13.44 25.97
N GLY A 253 2.63 13.31 25.72
CA GLY A 253 3.59 13.08 26.79
C GLY A 253 3.67 14.25 27.77
N ALA A 254 4.21 14.03 28.97
CA ALA A 254 4.42 15.10 29.95
C ALA A 254 5.42 16.17 29.45
N GLU A 255 6.27 15.81 28.49
CA GLU A 255 7.13 16.72 27.74
C GLU A 255 6.74 16.74 26.26
N LYS A 256 7.21 17.75 25.53
CA LYS A 256 7.00 17.86 24.08
C LYS A 256 7.73 16.75 23.30
N GLY A 257 7.26 16.50 22.08
CA GLY A 257 7.99 15.71 21.07
C GLY A 257 7.64 14.23 20.97
N TYR A 258 6.62 13.79 21.69
CA TYR A 258 6.08 12.43 21.62
C TYR A 258 4.64 12.40 22.14
N LEU A 259 3.92 11.33 21.82
CA LEU A 259 2.58 11.08 22.30
C LEU A 259 2.38 9.59 22.62
N TRP A 260 1.30 9.32 23.35
CA TRP A 260 0.78 7.99 23.61
C TRP A 260 -0.56 7.83 22.90
N GLN A 261 -0.81 6.63 22.39
CA GLN A 261 -2.05 6.29 21.70
C GLN A 261 -2.42 4.87 22.08
N GLU A 262 -3.70 4.58 22.28
CA GLU A 262 -4.13 3.19 22.38
C GLU A 262 -3.75 2.38 21.12
N TRP A 263 -3.55 1.08 21.30
CA TRP A 263 -3.32 0.15 20.22
C TRP A 263 -4.63 -0.44 19.73
N ILE A 264 -4.92 -0.30 18.43
CA ILE A 264 -6.14 -0.83 17.82
C ILE A 264 -5.93 -2.29 17.44
N GLU A 265 -6.66 -3.19 18.10
CA GLU A 265 -6.64 -4.61 17.80
C GLU A 265 -7.52 -4.97 16.58
N PRO A 266 -7.27 -6.10 15.90
CA PRO A 266 -8.16 -6.58 14.86
C PRO A 266 -9.59 -6.73 15.40
N PRO A 267 -10.61 -6.46 14.58
CA PRO A 267 -11.98 -6.63 15.02
C PRO A 267 -12.33 -8.11 15.25
N PRO A 268 -13.35 -8.44 16.06
CA PRO A 268 -13.84 -9.82 16.21
C PRO A 268 -14.23 -10.48 14.88
N GLN A 269 -14.64 -9.68 13.88
CA GLN A 269 -14.95 -10.10 12.52
C GLN A 269 -13.68 -10.38 11.69
N TRP A 270 -12.78 -11.23 12.20
CA TRP A 270 -11.53 -11.60 11.54
C TRP A 270 -11.60 -13.02 10.96
N ALA A 271 -11.45 -13.15 9.64
CA ALA A 271 -11.62 -14.43 8.96
C ALA A 271 -10.79 -14.51 7.66
N PRO A 272 -10.67 -15.70 7.04
CA PRO A 272 -10.10 -15.82 5.71
C PRO A 272 -10.89 -14.99 4.69
N ILE A 273 -10.18 -14.15 3.94
CA ILE A 273 -10.73 -13.31 2.86
C ILE A 273 -10.25 -13.75 1.48
N ARG A 274 -9.15 -14.52 1.43
CA ARG A 274 -8.65 -15.16 0.21
C ARG A 274 -7.95 -16.47 0.57
N THR A 275 -8.20 -17.51 -0.20
CA THR A 275 -7.55 -18.82 -0.07
C THR A 275 -7.12 -19.31 -1.44
N GLU A 276 -5.86 -19.73 -1.57
CA GLU A 276 -5.30 -20.26 -2.83
C GLU A 276 -4.26 -21.34 -2.53
N GLY A 277 -4.59 -22.61 -2.82
CA GLY A 277 -3.73 -23.73 -2.47
C GLY A 277 -3.48 -23.80 -0.95
N PRO A 278 -2.22 -23.86 -0.47
CA PRO A 278 -1.90 -23.85 0.95
C PRO A 278 -1.92 -22.45 1.59
N TRP A 279 -2.13 -21.39 0.80
CA TRP A 279 -2.04 -20.01 1.27
C TRP A 279 -3.40 -19.48 1.70
N GLN A 280 -3.41 -18.79 2.84
CA GLN A 280 -4.58 -18.12 3.39
C GLN A 280 -4.21 -16.69 3.78
N LEU A 281 -5.00 -15.73 3.29
CA LEU A 281 -4.96 -14.33 3.71
C LEU A 281 -6.18 -14.06 4.57
N THR A 282 -5.95 -13.65 5.80
CA THR A 282 -7.01 -13.28 6.76
C THR A 282 -7.11 -11.77 6.91
N GLY A 283 -8.30 -11.28 7.21
CA GLY A 283 -8.60 -9.87 7.35
C GLY A 283 -10.01 -9.66 7.90
N THR A 284 -10.45 -8.40 7.90
CA THR A 284 -11.81 -8.07 8.33
C THR A 284 -12.83 -8.61 7.33
N ARG A 285 -13.78 -9.42 7.81
CA ARG A 285 -14.84 -10.03 7.01
C ARG A 285 -16.22 -9.73 7.60
N LEU A 286 -16.98 -8.87 6.92
CA LEU A 286 -18.25 -8.34 7.40
C LEU A 286 -19.45 -8.96 6.67
N THR A 287 -20.63 -9.00 7.30
CA THR A 287 -21.87 -9.25 6.54
C THR A 287 -22.16 -8.07 5.61
N PRO A 288 -22.91 -8.23 4.50
CA PRO A 288 -23.19 -7.11 3.60
C PRO A 288 -23.82 -5.87 4.26
N PRO A 289 -24.75 -6.00 5.24
CA PRO A 289 -25.25 -4.84 5.97
C PRO A 289 -24.19 -4.14 6.83
N GLU A 290 -23.32 -4.90 7.51
CA GLU A 290 -22.19 -4.34 8.27
C GLU A 290 -21.19 -3.64 7.35
N ALA A 291 -20.88 -4.25 6.20
CA ALA A 291 -20.01 -3.66 5.19
C ALA A 291 -20.57 -2.35 4.63
N ALA A 292 -21.88 -2.27 4.37
CA ALA A 292 -22.51 -1.02 3.94
C ALA A 292 -22.33 0.12 4.96
N ARG A 293 -22.54 -0.15 6.26
CA ARG A 293 -22.30 0.84 7.34
C ARG A 293 -20.82 1.18 7.49
N PHE A 294 -19.94 0.18 7.39
CA PHE A 294 -18.50 0.37 7.42
C PHE A 294 -18.03 1.31 6.31
N TRP A 295 -18.50 1.09 5.08
CA TRP A 295 -18.11 1.92 3.94
C TRP A 295 -18.75 3.30 3.96
N HIS A 296 -19.97 3.46 4.50
CA HIS A 296 -20.51 4.79 4.80
C HIS A 296 -19.62 5.58 5.78
N ARG A 297 -19.22 4.97 6.91
CA ARG A 297 -18.31 5.61 7.87
C ARG A 297 -16.92 5.89 7.27
N THR A 298 -16.43 4.97 6.44
CA THR A 298 -15.18 5.18 5.68
C THR A 298 -15.29 6.32 4.66
N GLY A 299 -16.47 6.51 4.07
CA GLY A 299 -16.80 7.66 3.23
C GLY A 299 -16.67 8.98 3.99
N SER A 300 -17.14 9.01 5.25
CA SER A 300 -16.98 10.17 6.12
C SER A 300 -15.49 10.50 6.36
N LEU A 301 -14.68 9.51 6.73
CA LEU A 301 -13.23 9.66 6.88
C LEU A 301 -12.57 10.14 5.59
N THR A 302 -12.98 9.60 4.44
CA THR A 302 -12.43 9.93 3.12
C THR A 302 -12.70 11.40 2.76
N ALA A 303 -13.92 11.89 3.00
CA ALA A 303 -14.24 13.29 2.79
C ALA A 303 -13.46 14.22 3.74
N ALA A 304 -13.24 13.81 5.00
CA ALA A 304 -12.44 14.58 5.94
C ALA A 304 -10.95 14.61 5.58
N ALA A 305 -10.40 13.48 5.12
CA ALA A 305 -9.02 13.40 4.64
C ALA A 305 -8.79 14.35 3.46
N PHE A 306 -9.71 14.35 2.49
CA PHE A 306 -9.68 15.29 1.37
C PHE A 306 -9.83 16.76 1.83
N ALA A 307 -10.78 17.04 2.72
CA ALA A 307 -11.04 18.38 3.25
C ALA A 307 -9.84 18.98 3.99
N PHE A 308 -9.20 18.20 4.86
CA PHE A 308 -8.13 18.68 5.72
C PHE A 308 -6.73 18.39 5.17
N GLY A 309 -6.64 17.91 3.93
CA GLY A 309 -5.36 17.63 3.28
C GLY A 309 -4.54 16.59 4.04
N ILE A 310 -5.21 15.58 4.61
CA ILE A 310 -4.55 14.46 5.30
C ILE A 310 -4.01 13.52 4.24
N THR A 311 -2.71 13.28 4.28
CA THR A 311 -2.01 12.47 3.28
C THR A 311 -1.24 11.33 3.94
N ASP A 312 -0.58 10.49 3.14
CA ASP A 312 0.15 9.32 3.62
C ASP A 312 -0.75 8.27 4.31
N LEU A 313 -2.04 8.27 3.94
CA LEU A 313 -3.03 7.29 4.38
C LEU A 313 -2.90 6.00 3.54
N ILE A 314 -1.75 5.34 3.66
CA ILE A 314 -1.37 4.13 2.93
C ILE A 314 -0.95 3.02 3.88
N GLY A 315 -1.09 1.76 3.45
CA GLY A 315 -0.50 0.61 4.14
C GLY A 315 -0.81 0.56 5.64
N GLY A 316 0.22 0.37 6.47
CA GLY A 316 0.12 0.28 7.92
C GLY A 316 -0.40 1.53 8.64
N ASN A 317 -0.53 2.68 7.97
CA ASN A 317 -1.03 3.92 8.59
C ASN A 317 -2.56 3.93 8.76
N LEU A 318 -3.26 2.98 8.14
CA LEU A 318 -4.69 2.74 8.28
C LEU A 318 -4.92 1.31 8.75
N VAL A 319 -5.74 1.14 9.79
CA VAL A 319 -6.07 -0.20 10.28
C VAL A 319 -7.56 -0.35 10.57
N THR A 320 -8.12 -1.48 10.15
CA THR A 320 -9.43 -1.93 10.59
C THR A 320 -9.34 -2.42 12.01
N GLY A 321 -10.32 -2.07 12.84
CA GLY A 321 -10.35 -2.46 14.23
C GLY A 321 -11.68 -2.18 14.90
N THR A 322 -11.78 -2.53 16.17
CA THR A 322 -12.92 -2.19 17.03
C THR A 322 -12.39 -1.78 18.39
N ARG A 323 -12.80 -0.62 18.90
CA ARG A 323 -12.47 -0.20 20.27
C ARG A 323 -13.50 -0.75 21.26
N PRO A 324 -13.14 -0.92 22.54
CA PRO A 324 -14.12 -1.23 23.58
C PRO A 324 -15.23 -0.17 23.61
N GLY A 325 -16.48 -0.59 23.39
CA GLY A 325 -17.65 0.30 23.35
C GLY A 325 -18.15 0.61 21.94
N ASP A 326 -17.31 0.44 20.91
CA ASP A 326 -17.75 0.60 19.53
C ASP A 326 -18.59 -0.63 19.11
N PRO A 327 -19.79 -0.43 18.54
CA PRO A 327 -20.68 -1.53 18.20
C PRO A 327 -20.18 -2.33 17.00
N GLU A 328 -19.34 -1.73 16.14
CA GLU A 328 -18.91 -2.28 14.87
C GLU A 328 -17.49 -1.83 14.51
N PRO A 329 -16.81 -2.55 13.60
CA PRO A 329 -15.49 -2.14 13.14
C PRO A 329 -15.49 -0.81 12.39
N LEU A 330 -14.39 -0.06 12.53
CA LEU A 330 -14.06 1.15 11.79
C LEU A 330 -12.69 1.05 11.14
N LEU A 331 -12.41 1.96 10.21
CA LEU A 331 -11.07 2.19 9.67
C LEU A 331 -10.42 3.36 10.43
N TYR A 332 -9.37 3.08 11.20
CA TYR A 332 -8.68 4.08 12.01
C TYR A 332 -7.41 4.56 11.31
N PRO A 333 -7.24 5.88 11.11
CA PRO A 333 -5.94 6.44 10.79
C PRO A 333 -5.08 6.44 12.06
N ILE A 334 -4.02 5.64 12.05
CA ILE A 334 -3.15 5.42 13.20
C ILE A 334 -1.75 6.00 13.03
N ASP A 335 -1.46 6.72 11.95
CA ASP A 335 -0.22 7.51 11.83
C ASP A 335 -0.54 8.81 11.07
N LEU A 336 -0.92 9.85 11.83
CA LEU A 336 -1.39 11.13 11.28
C LEU A 336 -0.28 12.18 11.36
N GLU A 337 0.80 11.97 10.61
CA GLU A 337 1.94 12.88 10.65
C GLU A 337 1.87 14.01 9.61
N ILE A 338 1.20 13.78 8.48
CA ILE A 338 1.17 14.70 7.33
C ILE A 338 -0.26 15.12 7.02
N TYR A 339 -0.56 16.40 7.26
CA TYR A 339 -1.90 16.96 7.13
C TYR A 339 -1.86 18.47 6.80
N PHE A 340 -3.00 19.07 6.46
CA PHE A 340 -3.08 20.41 5.88
C PHE A 340 -2.19 20.59 4.63
N CYS A 341 -2.09 19.54 3.83
CA CYS A 341 -1.46 19.58 2.52
C CYS A 341 -2.45 20.08 1.46
N LYS A 342 -1.94 20.74 0.43
CA LYS A 342 -2.73 21.05 -0.74
C LYS A 342 -3.04 19.76 -1.51
N VAL A 343 -4.27 19.28 -1.36
CA VAL A 343 -4.82 18.09 -2.02
C VAL A 343 -5.72 18.53 -3.18
N THR A 344 -5.49 18.00 -4.38
CA THR A 344 -6.26 18.34 -5.59
C THR A 344 -7.02 17.16 -6.16
N ARG A 345 -6.54 15.95 -5.89
CA ARG A 345 -7.13 14.67 -6.28
C ARG A 345 -7.25 13.81 -5.05
N LEU A 346 -8.24 12.92 -5.02
CA LEU A 346 -8.45 12.07 -3.85
C LEU A 346 -7.29 11.10 -3.62
N TYR A 347 -6.61 10.66 -4.67
CA TYR A 347 -5.42 9.81 -4.55
C TYR A 347 -4.23 10.53 -3.87
N ASP A 348 -4.18 11.87 -3.83
CA ASP A 348 -3.14 12.62 -3.12
C ASP A 348 -3.17 12.33 -1.60
N THR A 349 -4.31 11.87 -1.08
CA THR A 349 -4.44 11.45 0.33
C THR A 349 -3.72 10.13 0.64
N GLY A 350 -3.42 9.31 -0.37
CA GLY A 350 -2.94 7.93 -0.23
C GLY A 350 -4.07 6.89 -0.12
N LEU A 351 -5.32 7.31 0.11
CA LEU A 351 -6.46 6.39 0.20
C LEU A 351 -6.67 5.60 -1.10
N LEU A 352 -6.43 6.24 -2.25
CA LEU A 352 -6.60 5.64 -3.58
C LEU A 352 -5.26 5.49 -4.30
N HIS A 353 -5.20 4.57 -5.25
CA HIS A 353 -4.04 4.43 -6.14
C HIS A 353 -3.92 5.64 -7.06
N ASP A 354 -2.73 6.23 -7.14
CA ASP A 354 -2.37 7.16 -8.22
C ASP A 354 -1.92 6.35 -9.45
N PRO A 355 -2.70 6.34 -10.56
CA PRO A 355 -2.34 5.61 -11.76
C PRO A 355 -1.14 6.22 -12.52
N THR A 356 -0.73 7.44 -12.16
CA THR A 356 0.42 8.14 -12.77
C THR A 356 1.72 7.94 -12.01
N ALA A 357 1.66 7.34 -10.81
CA ALA A 357 2.83 7.10 -10.00
C ALA A 357 3.70 5.99 -10.62
N ASP A 358 4.94 6.33 -10.98
CA ASP A 358 5.98 5.39 -11.44
C ASP A 358 6.57 4.61 -10.24
N THR A 359 5.69 3.95 -9.47
CA THR A 359 6.09 3.10 -8.35
C THR A 359 5.61 1.68 -8.57
N PRO A 360 6.51 0.67 -8.50
CA PRO A 360 6.14 -0.74 -8.64
C PRO A 360 5.31 -1.28 -7.45
N GLN A 361 4.99 -0.44 -6.46
CA GLN A 361 4.30 -0.81 -5.23
C GLN A 361 2.83 -0.39 -5.31
N HIS A 362 1.97 -1.36 -5.56
CA HIS A 362 0.51 -1.21 -5.76
C HIS A 362 -0.28 -1.15 -4.44
N HIS A 363 0.36 -0.75 -3.33
CA HIS A 363 -0.26 -0.71 -2.01
C HIS A 363 -0.88 0.65 -1.72
N VAL A 364 -2.17 0.65 -1.39
CA VAL A 364 -3.01 1.85 -1.21
C VAL A 364 -3.81 1.74 0.07
N GLY A 365 -4.38 2.85 0.57
CA GLY A 365 -5.20 2.83 1.78
C GLY A 365 -6.48 1.98 1.65
N LEU A 366 -7.24 2.18 0.57
CA LEU A 366 -8.52 1.48 0.30
C LEU A 366 -8.36 0.44 -0.80
N GLU A 367 -7.81 -0.72 -0.46
CA GLU A 367 -7.57 -1.79 -1.42
C GLU A 367 -8.87 -2.46 -1.90
N THR A 368 -9.01 -2.62 -3.22
CA THR A 368 -10.16 -3.32 -3.84
C THR A 368 -9.93 -4.82 -4.03
N THR A 369 -8.70 -5.30 -3.81
CA THR A 369 -8.31 -6.69 -4.03
C THR A 369 -7.48 -7.21 -2.86
N ALA A 370 -7.80 -8.43 -2.39
CA ALA A 370 -7.00 -9.14 -1.39
C ALA A 370 -5.68 -9.68 -1.99
N ARG A 371 -4.70 -8.79 -2.20
CA ARG A 371 -3.39 -9.15 -2.79
C ARG A 371 -2.49 -9.87 -1.78
N TRP A 372 -1.64 -10.80 -2.24
CA TRP A 372 -0.67 -11.51 -1.39
C TRP A 372 0.57 -10.68 -1.04
N CYS A 373 0.89 -9.65 -1.82
CA CYS A 373 2.06 -8.83 -1.59
C CYS A 373 1.89 -7.90 -0.38
N ALA A 374 2.99 -7.61 0.29
CA ALA A 374 3.17 -6.47 1.17
C ALA A 374 4.44 -5.70 0.74
N PRO A 375 4.42 -4.36 0.79
CA PRO A 375 5.62 -3.57 0.50
C PRO A 375 6.66 -3.75 1.60
N GLU A 376 6.17 -3.91 2.82
CA GLU A 376 6.93 -4.05 4.06
C GLU A 376 7.58 -5.45 4.20
N GLY A 377 8.31 -5.63 5.29
CA GLY A 377 8.93 -6.89 5.67
C GLY A 377 10.46 -6.89 5.53
N PRO A 378 11.09 -8.03 5.83
CA PRO A 378 12.53 -8.10 6.00
C PRO A 378 13.26 -7.90 4.66
N PRO A 379 14.12 -6.88 4.55
CA PRO A 379 14.85 -6.58 3.32
C PRO A 379 15.96 -7.58 2.99
N VAL A 380 16.36 -8.38 3.98
CA VAL A 380 17.37 -9.42 3.85
C VAL A 380 16.81 -10.69 4.48
N CYS A 381 17.05 -11.84 3.85
CA CYS A 381 16.49 -13.13 4.24
C CYS A 381 17.44 -14.29 3.94
N TRP A 382 17.23 -15.43 4.61
CA TRP A 382 17.93 -16.67 4.34
C TRP A 382 17.21 -17.52 3.30
N ARG A 383 17.98 -18.15 2.41
CA ARG A 383 17.53 -19.26 1.57
C ARG A 383 18.33 -20.52 1.90
N PRO A 384 17.66 -21.66 2.13
CA PRO A 384 18.35 -22.94 2.28
C PRO A 384 19.11 -23.30 1.00
N THR A 385 20.31 -23.84 1.17
CA THR A 385 21.12 -24.38 0.06
C THR A 385 21.08 -25.91 0.07
N PRO A 386 21.38 -26.58 -1.07
CA PRO A 386 21.45 -28.05 -1.12
C PRO A 386 22.48 -28.66 -0.16
N SER A 387 23.52 -27.91 0.22
CA SER A 387 24.52 -28.35 1.21
C SER A 387 24.03 -28.27 2.66
N GLY A 388 22.81 -27.77 2.88
CA GLY A 388 22.25 -27.55 4.21
C GLY A 388 22.74 -26.28 4.91
N ALA A 389 23.51 -25.44 4.22
CA ALA A 389 23.85 -24.09 4.66
C ALA A 389 22.68 -23.11 4.42
N LEU A 390 22.70 -21.96 5.09
CA LEU A 390 21.76 -20.86 4.86
C LEU A 390 22.48 -19.72 4.13
N ALA A 391 22.02 -19.38 2.93
CA ALA A 391 22.56 -18.30 2.13
C ALA A 391 21.77 -17.00 2.36
N LEU A 392 22.47 -15.90 2.65
CA LEU A 392 21.88 -14.59 2.93
C LEU A 392 21.66 -13.84 1.62
N HIS A 393 20.44 -13.37 1.37
CA HIS A 393 20.09 -12.64 0.16
C HIS A 393 19.36 -11.35 0.46
N ARG A 394 19.55 -10.34 -0.40
CA ARG A 394 18.65 -9.19 -0.46
C ARG A 394 17.32 -9.65 -1.07
N ARG A 395 16.22 -9.24 -0.43
CA ARG A 395 14.87 -9.44 -0.96
C ARG A 395 14.63 -8.45 -2.12
N HIS A 396 14.31 -8.98 -3.29
CA HIS A 396 14.00 -8.18 -4.49
C HIS A 396 12.53 -8.29 -4.94
N ARG A 397 11.78 -9.23 -4.36
CA ARG A 397 10.35 -9.47 -4.60
C ARG A 397 9.54 -9.03 -3.37
N ALA A 398 8.27 -8.70 -3.56
CA ALA A 398 7.39 -8.34 -2.44
C ALA A 398 7.28 -9.49 -1.43
N HIS A 399 7.11 -9.17 -0.16
CA HIS A 399 6.90 -10.17 0.88
C HIS A 399 5.46 -10.70 0.84
N THR A 400 5.27 -11.97 1.19
CA THR A 400 3.93 -12.56 1.30
C THR A 400 3.29 -12.16 2.63
N ARG A 401 2.17 -11.43 2.57
CA ARG A 401 1.29 -11.23 3.74
C ARG A 401 0.28 -12.36 3.87
N THR A 402 0.08 -12.80 5.10
CA THR A 402 -0.96 -13.78 5.50
C THR A 402 -2.11 -13.12 6.27
N GLU A 403 -1.95 -11.85 6.62
CA GLU A 403 -2.90 -11.03 7.35
C GLU A 403 -2.94 -9.63 6.73
N THR A 404 -4.10 -8.97 6.78
CA THR A 404 -4.23 -7.58 6.33
C THR A 404 -5.21 -6.79 7.18
N ARG A 405 -4.75 -5.61 7.63
CA ARG A 405 -5.52 -4.63 8.40
C ARG A 405 -6.20 -3.58 7.51
N THR A 406 -6.03 -3.64 6.20
CA THR A 406 -6.53 -2.61 5.25
C THR A 406 -7.58 -3.16 4.29
N VAL A 407 -7.53 -4.46 3.96
CA VAL A 407 -8.53 -5.07 3.08
C VAL A 407 -9.72 -5.55 3.88
N VAL A 408 -10.89 -5.00 3.56
CA VAL A 408 -12.18 -5.47 4.07
C VAL A 408 -12.88 -6.29 3.00
N ALA A 409 -13.29 -7.49 3.37
CA ALA A 409 -14.15 -8.35 2.55
C ALA A 409 -15.53 -8.49 3.19
N ASP A 410 -16.50 -8.90 2.39
CA ASP A 410 -17.79 -9.33 2.91
C ASP A 410 -17.92 -10.86 2.98
N THR A 411 -19.04 -11.35 3.51
CA THR A 411 -19.33 -12.79 3.56
C THR A 411 -19.56 -13.42 2.19
N ASP A 412 -19.87 -12.63 1.16
CA ASP A 412 -20.08 -13.06 -0.22
C ASP A 412 -18.76 -13.18 -1.01
N GLY A 413 -17.63 -12.77 -0.40
CA GLY A 413 -16.30 -12.81 -0.99
C GLY A 413 -15.93 -11.59 -1.84
N ARG A 414 -16.74 -10.52 -1.78
CA ARG A 414 -16.43 -9.25 -2.43
C ARG A 414 -15.49 -8.43 -1.55
N THR A 415 -14.54 -7.73 -2.17
CA THR A 415 -13.50 -6.95 -1.46
C THR A 415 -13.57 -5.46 -1.81
N GLY A 416 -13.20 -4.61 -0.85
CA GLY A 416 -13.16 -3.16 -1.04
C GLY A 416 -14.55 -2.51 -1.09
N TYR A 417 -14.56 -1.23 -1.43
CA TYR A 417 -15.78 -0.41 -1.39
C TYR A 417 -16.58 -0.41 -2.69
N GLY A 418 -16.09 -0.99 -3.79
CA GLY A 418 -16.78 -1.04 -5.07
C GLY A 418 -18.24 -1.53 -4.96
N PRO A 419 -18.51 -2.69 -4.34
CA PRO A 419 -19.88 -3.19 -4.12
C PRO A 419 -20.76 -2.28 -3.24
N TYR A 420 -20.15 -1.34 -2.52
CA TYR A 420 -20.77 -0.45 -1.55
C TYR A 420 -20.58 1.03 -1.91
N LEU A 421 -20.29 1.32 -3.19
CA LEU A 421 -20.01 2.68 -3.66
C LEU A 421 -21.12 3.67 -3.30
N PRO A 422 -22.43 3.36 -3.42
CA PRO A 422 -23.48 4.28 -2.96
C PRO A 422 -23.38 4.65 -1.47
N ALA A 423 -23.13 3.68 -0.59
CA ALA A 423 -22.95 3.91 0.84
C ALA A 423 -21.70 4.76 1.13
N MET A 424 -20.59 4.45 0.47
CA MET A 424 -19.33 5.23 0.54
C MET A 424 -19.55 6.70 0.13
N LEU A 425 -20.13 6.93 -1.05
CA LEU A 425 -20.42 8.27 -1.55
C LEU A 425 -21.41 9.00 -0.63
N ARG A 426 -22.37 8.28 -0.03
CA ARG A 426 -23.29 8.87 0.93
C ARG A 426 -22.58 9.40 2.17
N GLY A 427 -21.68 8.60 2.75
CA GLY A 427 -20.87 9.03 3.89
C GLY A 427 -20.01 10.24 3.57
N MET A 428 -19.40 10.27 2.37
CA MET A 428 -18.65 11.43 1.91
C MET A 428 -19.54 12.70 1.85
N PHE A 429 -20.75 12.57 1.31
CA PHE A 429 -21.71 13.67 1.25
C PHE A 429 -22.15 14.14 2.65
N ASP A 430 -22.45 13.23 3.56
CA ASP A 430 -22.87 13.54 4.93
C ASP A 430 -21.78 14.28 5.72
N ALA A 431 -20.56 13.76 5.72
CA ALA A 431 -19.43 14.42 6.39
C ALA A 431 -19.12 15.78 5.76
N TRP A 432 -19.14 15.88 4.43
CA TRP A 432 -18.82 17.13 3.76
C TRP A 432 -19.85 18.23 4.01
N THR A 433 -21.14 17.90 3.96
CA THR A 433 -22.20 18.89 4.27
C THR A 433 -22.16 19.30 5.74
N LEU A 434 -21.84 18.37 6.65
CA LEU A 434 -21.60 18.67 8.05
C LEU A 434 -20.43 19.64 8.22
N MET A 435 -19.29 19.38 7.58
CA MET A 435 -18.14 20.29 7.57
C MET A 435 -18.48 21.66 6.99
N CYS A 436 -19.25 21.73 5.89
CA CYS A 436 -19.75 22.98 5.32
C CYS A 436 -20.59 23.80 6.32
N ARG A 437 -21.36 23.12 7.18
CA ARG A 437 -22.18 23.74 8.22
C ARG A 437 -21.39 24.13 9.45
N GLN A 438 -20.36 23.35 9.80
CA GLN A 438 -19.48 23.60 10.92
C GLN A 438 -18.28 24.50 10.59
N ARG A 439 -18.19 25.07 9.38
CA ARG A 439 -17.11 26.00 8.97
C ARG A 439 -16.68 27.00 10.06
N PRO A 440 -17.58 27.77 10.71
CA PRO A 440 -17.17 28.70 11.76
C PRO A 440 -16.59 28.00 13.00
N ALA A 441 -17.12 26.85 13.38
CA ALA A 441 -16.65 26.07 14.53
C ALA A 441 -15.28 25.44 14.25
N ILE A 442 -15.08 24.86 13.05
CA ILE A 442 -13.81 24.33 12.57
C ILE A 442 -12.74 25.42 12.57
N ARG A 443 -13.04 26.59 11.98
CA ARG A 443 -12.10 27.71 11.95
C ARG A 443 -11.69 28.15 13.36
N ARG A 444 -12.65 28.31 14.27
CA ARG A 444 -12.36 28.68 15.66
C ARG A 444 -11.49 27.61 16.33
N PHE A 445 -11.87 26.33 16.20
CA PHE A 445 -11.10 25.22 16.74
C PHE A 445 -9.65 25.23 16.26
N LEU A 446 -9.42 25.37 14.95
CA LEU A 446 -8.08 25.40 14.37
C LEU A 446 -7.25 26.59 14.87
N VAL A 447 -7.84 27.78 14.95
CA VAL A 447 -7.14 28.97 15.46
C VAL A 447 -6.74 28.79 16.93
N ASP A 448 -7.62 28.21 17.74
CA ASP A 448 -7.40 28.02 19.18
C ASP A 448 -6.41 26.88 19.48
N THR A 449 -6.33 25.86 18.62
CA THR A 449 -5.53 24.64 18.84
C THR A 449 -4.22 24.59 18.08
N ALA A 450 -4.03 25.38 17.01
CA ALA A 450 -2.78 25.38 16.25
C ALA A 450 -1.51 25.63 17.08
N PRO A 451 -1.49 26.57 18.05
CA PRO A 451 -0.30 26.81 18.85
C PRO A 451 0.13 25.56 19.62
N GLY A 452 1.38 25.13 19.42
CA GLY A 452 1.96 23.96 20.09
C GLY A 452 1.84 22.64 19.33
N HIS A 453 1.05 22.58 18.26
CA HIS A 453 0.98 21.44 17.35
C HIS A 453 2.01 21.55 16.21
N HIS A 454 2.44 20.40 15.69
CA HIS A 454 3.39 20.32 14.59
C HIS A 454 2.92 19.32 13.53
N VAL A 455 3.30 19.58 12.29
CA VAL A 455 3.09 18.69 11.14
C VAL A 455 4.43 18.25 10.58
N ARG A 456 4.51 17.01 10.10
CA ARG A 456 5.68 16.50 9.39
C ARG A 456 5.77 17.13 8.00
N VAL A 457 6.98 17.49 7.60
CA VAL A 457 7.29 18.05 6.28
C VAL A 457 8.11 17.01 5.51
N LEU A 458 7.49 16.42 4.49
CA LEU A 458 8.14 15.40 3.67
C LEU A 458 8.86 16.03 2.48
N ARG A 459 10.19 16.19 2.57
CA ARG A 459 10.99 16.82 1.50
C ARG A 459 11.04 16.04 0.18
N GLN A 460 10.99 14.72 0.30
CA GLN A 460 11.05 13.76 -0.80
C GLN A 460 10.19 12.56 -0.40
N PRO A 461 9.59 11.84 -1.36
CA PRO A 461 8.94 10.56 -1.07
C PRO A 461 9.86 9.62 -0.28
N THR A 462 9.31 8.99 0.76
CA THR A 462 10.05 8.17 1.73
C THR A 462 10.90 7.06 1.07
N PHE A 463 10.36 6.41 0.04
CA PHE A 463 11.07 5.33 -0.68
C PHE A 463 12.43 5.77 -1.26
N ARG A 464 12.59 7.05 -1.64
CA ARG A 464 13.87 7.56 -2.17
C ARG A 464 14.97 7.57 -1.10
N TYR A 465 14.61 7.82 0.16
CA TYR A 465 15.55 7.73 1.27
C TYR A 465 15.90 6.28 1.58
N TYR A 466 14.90 5.40 1.56
CA TYR A 466 15.10 3.97 1.76
C TYR A 466 16.10 3.39 0.75
N ASP A 467 15.92 3.71 -0.54
CA ASP A 467 16.83 3.28 -1.61
C ASP A 467 18.27 3.80 -1.42
N ALA A 468 18.43 4.99 -0.84
CA ALA A 468 19.74 5.54 -0.52
C ALA A 468 20.38 4.90 0.73
N LEU A 469 19.58 4.42 1.67
CA LEU A 469 20.06 3.76 2.90
C LEU A 469 20.45 2.31 2.65
N MET A 470 19.82 1.61 1.71
CA MET A 470 20.04 0.17 1.50
C MET A 470 21.50 -0.19 1.14
N PRO A 471 22.17 0.44 0.14
CA PRO A 471 23.57 0.17 -0.16
C PRO A 471 24.51 0.53 0.99
N ARG A 472 24.16 1.58 1.75
CA ARG A 472 24.90 2.01 2.93
C ARG A 472 24.82 0.97 4.03
N TRP A 473 23.65 0.42 4.31
CA TRP A 473 23.49 -0.65 5.28
C TRP A 473 24.27 -1.91 4.89
N LEU A 474 24.09 -2.38 3.65
CA LEU A 474 24.73 -3.62 3.15
C LEU A 474 26.26 -3.52 3.06
N SER A 475 26.81 -2.32 2.97
CA SER A 475 28.27 -2.09 2.99
C SER A 475 28.84 -1.92 4.41
N GLY A 476 28.04 -2.09 5.46
CA GLY A 476 28.45 -1.81 6.84
C GLY A 476 28.60 -0.32 7.14
N GLY A 477 27.99 0.56 6.35
CA GLY A 477 28.07 2.02 6.45
C GLY A 477 29.11 2.69 5.55
N GLY A 478 29.82 1.91 4.72
CA GLY A 478 30.89 2.43 3.85
C GLY A 478 30.39 3.23 2.65
N ALA A 479 29.20 2.92 2.12
CA ALA A 479 28.63 3.66 0.99
C ALA A 479 28.08 5.02 1.45
N ALA A 480 28.35 6.07 0.68
CA ALA A 480 27.72 7.37 0.90
C ALA A 480 26.21 7.28 0.61
N PRO A 481 25.35 7.94 1.40
CA PRO A 481 23.94 8.03 1.07
C PRO A 481 23.79 8.90 -0.17
N ALA A 482 23.33 8.30 -1.26
CA ALA A 482 23.13 8.96 -2.55
C ALA A 482 21.78 8.52 -3.14
N PRO A 483 21.05 9.42 -3.82
CA PRO A 483 19.82 9.06 -4.52
C PRO A 483 20.10 8.02 -5.61
N ALA A 484 19.17 7.08 -5.82
CA ALA A 484 19.22 6.15 -6.93
C ALA A 484 18.95 6.84 -8.28
N THR A 485 18.13 7.89 -8.29
CA THR A 485 17.72 8.63 -9.49
C THR A 485 18.68 9.79 -9.79
N PRO A 486 19.21 9.93 -11.03
CA PRO A 486 20.25 10.93 -11.36
C PRO A 486 19.88 12.41 -11.20
N ASP A 487 18.60 12.76 -11.21
CA ASP A 487 18.05 14.13 -11.09
C ASP A 487 17.71 14.52 -9.65
N VAL A 488 17.53 13.54 -8.76
CA VAL A 488 17.25 13.76 -7.34
C VAL A 488 18.52 14.20 -6.61
N ARG A 489 18.40 15.13 -5.66
CA ARG A 489 19.49 15.60 -4.81
C ARG A 489 19.04 15.65 -3.35
N PHE A 490 19.93 15.26 -2.45
CA PHE A 490 19.75 15.46 -1.01
C PHE A 490 20.58 16.65 -0.54
N ASP A 491 19.97 17.52 0.25
CA ASP A 491 20.63 18.64 0.88
C ASP A 491 21.44 18.22 2.12
N ARG A 492 22.09 19.21 2.75
CA ARG A 492 22.94 18.98 3.91
C ARG A 492 22.18 18.39 5.11
N ALA A 493 20.95 18.82 5.34
CA ALA A 493 20.15 18.37 6.47
C ALA A 493 19.68 16.93 6.26
N GLU A 494 19.20 16.59 5.06
CA GLU A 494 18.86 15.21 4.67
C GLU A 494 20.07 14.27 4.82
N LEU A 495 21.21 14.64 4.23
CA LEU A 495 22.45 13.85 4.32
C LEU A 495 22.93 13.66 5.76
N ALA A 496 22.73 14.65 6.64
CA ALA A 496 23.09 14.52 8.05
C ALA A 496 22.26 13.45 8.78
N GLN A 497 20.97 13.30 8.42
CA GLN A 497 20.12 12.24 8.99
C GLN A 497 20.43 10.89 8.37
N LEU A 498 20.55 10.81 7.04
CA LEU A 498 20.89 9.58 6.31
C LEU A 498 22.23 8.97 6.78
N ARG A 499 23.22 9.82 7.12
CA ARG A 499 24.51 9.34 7.67
C ARG A 499 24.36 8.55 8.98
N ARG A 500 23.33 8.84 9.77
CA ARG A 500 22.95 8.13 11.01
C ARG A 500 22.08 6.91 10.76
N MET A 501 21.78 6.58 9.51
CA MET A 501 20.80 5.55 9.12
C MET A 501 19.36 5.89 9.50
N ASP A 502 19.06 7.19 9.61
CA ASP A 502 17.69 7.68 9.77
C ASP A 502 17.09 7.99 8.40
N VAL A 503 15.81 7.69 8.23
CA VAL A 503 15.00 8.37 7.21
C VAL A 503 14.77 9.80 7.66
N PRO A 504 15.12 10.81 6.83
CA PRO A 504 14.99 12.21 7.21
C PRO A 504 13.60 12.58 7.71
N TYR A 505 13.56 13.19 8.89
CA TYR A 505 12.34 13.69 9.50
C TYR A 505 12.45 15.20 9.72
N PHE A 506 11.48 15.94 9.20
CA PHE A 506 11.38 17.38 9.37
C PHE A 506 9.97 17.73 9.82
N LEU A 507 9.84 18.84 10.53
CA LEU A 507 8.55 19.30 11.04
C LEU A 507 8.41 20.81 10.92
N ARG A 508 7.18 21.30 11.01
CA ARG A 508 6.84 22.72 11.05
C ARG A 508 5.70 22.94 12.05
N ALA A 509 5.73 24.07 12.76
CA ALA A 509 4.64 24.40 13.68
C ALA A 509 3.40 24.83 12.90
N LEU A 510 2.21 24.53 13.43
CA LEU A 510 0.95 24.84 12.74
C LEU A 510 0.64 26.34 12.67
N ASP A 511 1.15 27.11 13.62
CA ASP A 511 1.07 28.58 13.66
C ASP A 511 2.12 29.28 12.78
N GLY A 512 2.93 28.51 12.05
CA GLY A 512 3.87 29.00 11.04
C GLY A 512 5.35 28.81 11.41
N GLY A 513 6.21 29.60 10.79
CA GLY A 513 7.66 29.52 10.99
C GLY A 513 8.40 28.57 10.02
N PRO A 514 9.71 28.35 10.24
CA PRO A 514 10.57 27.62 9.32
C PRO A 514 10.38 26.11 9.43
N VAL A 515 10.91 25.37 8.45
CA VAL A 515 11.09 23.92 8.57
C VAL A 515 12.18 23.65 9.61
N LEU A 516 11.91 22.70 10.52
CA LEU A 516 12.76 22.36 11.65
C LEU A 516 13.27 20.91 11.52
N ALA A 517 14.48 20.68 12.01
CA ALA A 517 15.01 19.34 12.29
C ALA A 517 15.06 19.10 13.80
N LEU A 518 14.87 17.85 14.21
CA LEU A 518 14.94 17.43 15.62
C LEU A 518 16.35 16.93 15.96
N ALA A 519 16.89 17.35 17.10
CA ALA A 519 18.12 16.80 17.64
C ALA A 519 17.91 15.34 18.09
N PRO A 520 18.87 14.44 17.84
CA PRO A 520 18.76 13.05 18.30
C PRO A 520 18.93 12.93 19.83
N PRO A 521 18.50 11.81 20.44
CA PRO A 521 18.76 11.50 21.84
C PRO A 521 20.25 11.67 22.21
N PRO A 522 20.56 12.11 23.46
CA PRO A 522 19.67 12.12 24.62
C PRO A 522 18.87 13.43 24.83
N HIS A 523 18.93 14.40 23.91
CA HIS A 523 18.23 15.66 24.09
C HIS A 523 16.70 15.49 24.01
N ALA A 524 15.98 15.90 25.05
CA ALA A 524 14.53 16.02 25.02
C ALA A 524 14.13 17.19 24.10
N PHE A 525 13.30 16.90 23.09
CA PHE A 525 12.67 17.83 22.14
C PHE A 525 13.43 19.15 21.87
N THR A 526 14.58 19.05 21.20
CA THR A 526 15.35 20.22 20.78
C THR A 526 15.28 20.35 19.27
N THR A 527 14.77 21.47 18.76
CA THR A 527 14.61 21.72 17.33
C THR A 527 15.60 22.77 16.83
N SER A 528 15.90 22.74 15.54
CA SER A 528 16.73 23.75 14.88
C SER A 528 16.21 24.03 13.48
N PRO A 529 16.18 25.30 13.03
CA PRO A 529 15.74 25.64 11.70
C PRO A 529 16.70 25.06 10.65
N VAL A 530 16.14 24.60 9.54
CA VAL A 530 16.89 24.07 8.41
C VAL A 530 16.42 24.76 7.13
N THR A 531 17.36 25.15 6.29
CA THR A 531 17.05 25.64 4.95
C THR A 531 16.31 24.55 4.17
N ALA A 532 15.24 24.90 3.46
CA ALA A 532 14.44 23.97 2.66
C ALA A 532 14.61 24.31 1.18
N HIS A 533 15.27 23.44 0.40
CA HIS A 533 15.42 23.63 -1.04
C HIS A 533 15.39 22.29 -1.79
N PRO A 534 14.69 22.21 -2.94
CA PRO A 534 13.71 23.18 -3.45
C PRO A 534 12.41 23.16 -2.61
N GLU A 535 11.70 24.28 -2.56
CA GLU A 535 10.31 24.27 -2.08
C GLU A 535 9.41 23.70 -3.18
N PRO A 536 8.47 22.80 -2.85
CA PRO A 536 7.51 22.29 -3.80
C PRO A 536 6.60 23.42 -4.26
N GLU A 537 6.14 23.35 -5.50
CA GLU A 537 5.24 24.36 -6.08
C GLU A 537 3.93 24.51 -5.26
N ALA A 538 3.48 23.43 -4.64
CA ALA A 538 2.30 23.40 -3.75
C ALA A 538 2.57 23.99 -2.35
N GLY A 539 3.82 24.32 -2.02
CA GLY A 539 4.24 24.71 -0.67
C GLY A 539 4.31 23.55 0.33
N TRP A 540 4.91 23.80 1.48
CA TRP A 540 4.97 22.85 2.58
C TRP A 540 3.75 22.96 3.49
N PRO A 541 3.26 21.85 4.09
CA PRO A 541 2.24 21.94 5.12
C PRO A 541 2.77 22.73 6.34
N PRO A 542 1.90 23.42 7.10
CA PRO A 542 0.49 23.63 6.80
C PRO A 542 0.27 24.62 5.64
N HIS A 543 -0.66 24.30 4.73
CA HIS A 543 -1.14 25.23 3.71
C HIS A 543 -2.18 26.20 4.32
N PRO A 544 -2.05 27.53 4.10
CA PRO A 544 -2.91 28.52 4.77
C PRO A 544 -4.42 28.34 4.53
N ASP A 545 -4.80 27.89 3.33
CA ASP A 545 -6.22 27.72 2.92
C ASP A 545 -7.03 26.77 3.81
N HIS A 546 -6.41 25.91 4.61
CA HIS A 546 -7.16 25.03 5.52
C HIS A 546 -7.70 25.74 6.76
N PHE A 547 -7.06 26.84 7.19
CA PHE A 547 -7.38 27.50 8.46
C PHE A 547 -8.59 28.44 8.37
N ASP A 548 -8.90 28.97 7.19
CA ASP A 548 -10.10 29.77 6.97
C ASP A 548 -11.34 28.92 6.63
N ALA A 549 -11.12 27.64 6.28
CA ALA A 549 -12.13 26.68 5.89
C ALA A 549 -12.99 27.13 4.69
N ALA A 550 -12.47 28.04 3.85
CA ALA A 550 -13.22 28.65 2.74
C ALA A 550 -13.50 27.65 1.61
N HIS A 551 -12.64 26.65 1.43
CA HIS A 551 -12.78 25.58 0.44
C HIS A 551 -13.96 24.64 0.71
N LEU A 552 -14.47 24.57 1.95
CA LEU A 552 -15.62 23.75 2.34
C LEU A 552 -16.93 24.33 1.79
N THR A 553 -17.17 24.07 0.50
CA THR A 553 -18.38 24.41 -0.24
C THR A 553 -18.98 23.15 -0.83
N LEU A 554 -20.29 23.11 -1.10
CA LEU A 554 -20.90 21.91 -1.72
C LEU A 554 -20.16 21.48 -3.00
N ALA A 555 -19.79 22.44 -3.86
CA ALA A 555 -19.04 22.14 -5.09
C ALA A 555 -17.67 21.49 -4.83
N GLY A 556 -17.02 21.79 -3.70
CA GLY A 556 -15.69 21.26 -3.36
C GLY A 556 -15.64 19.74 -3.18
N LEU A 557 -16.78 19.09 -2.90
CA LEU A 557 -16.84 17.64 -2.74
C LEU A 557 -16.70 16.89 -4.08
N GLY A 558 -17.13 17.49 -5.19
CA GLY A 558 -17.39 16.74 -6.41
C GLY A 558 -16.16 16.04 -6.99
N VAL A 559 -14.96 16.62 -6.83
CA VAL A 559 -13.71 15.99 -7.29
C VAL A 559 -13.46 14.68 -6.57
N ALA A 560 -13.65 14.66 -5.24
CA ALA A 560 -13.48 13.46 -4.44
C ALA A 560 -14.51 12.38 -4.80
N LEU A 561 -15.77 12.76 -5.07
CA LEU A 561 -16.81 11.80 -5.49
C LEU A 561 -16.47 11.16 -6.85
N ARG A 562 -16.05 11.97 -7.83
CA ARG A 562 -15.60 11.44 -9.13
C ARG A 562 -14.43 10.49 -8.93
N ASP A 563 -13.40 10.90 -8.20
CA ASP A 563 -12.18 10.10 -8.04
C ASP A 563 -12.47 8.77 -7.32
N ALA A 564 -13.37 8.76 -6.33
CA ALA A 564 -13.83 7.54 -5.67
C ALA A 564 -14.59 6.61 -6.65
N ALA A 565 -15.47 7.16 -7.49
CA ALA A 565 -16.18 6.36 -8.49
C ALA A 565 -15.25 5.84 -9.60
N GLU A 566 -14.32 6.67 -10.08
CA GLU A 566 -13.34 6.34 -11.11
C GLU A 566 -12.44 5.18 -10.66
N HIS A 567 -12.00 5.19 -9.41
CA HIS A 567 -11.08 4.19 -8.85
C HIS A 567 -11.64 2.76 -8.90
N VAL A 568 -12.94 2.60 -8.60
CA VAL A 568 -13.61 1.28 -8.58
C VAL A 568 -14.40 0.99 -9.84
N PHE A 569 -14.37 1.86 -10.87
CA PHE A 569 -15.25 1.74 -12.04
C PHE A 569 -15.20 0.36 -12.70
N ASP A 570 -14.00 -0.20 -12.84
CA ASP A 570 -13.80 -1.51 -13.47
C ASP A 570 -14.28 -2.68 -12.58
N ASP A 571 -14.48 -2.45 -11.28
CA ASP A 571 -14.97 -3.42 -10.29
C ASP A 571 -16.50 -3.41 -10.14
N LEU A 572 -17.20 -2.43 -10.74
CA LEU A 572 -18.65 -2.26 -10.64
C LEU A 572 -19.42 -3.22 -11.55
N THR A 573 -20.49 -3.83 -11.01
CA THR A 573 -21.43 -4.66 -11.78
C THR A 573 -22.51 -3.83 -12.47
N ASP A 574 -23.02 -2.82 -11.78
CA ASP A 574 -24.09 -1.94 -12.24
C ASP A 574 -23.60 -0.49 -12.28
N LEU A 575 -23.84 0.16 -13.41
CA LEU A 575 -23.46 1.55 -13.64
C LEU A 575 -24.65 2.51 -13.53
N ASP A 576 -25.84 2.00 -13.25
CA ASP A 576 -27.07 2.75 -13.03
C ASP A 576 -27.74 2.16 -11.78
N VAL A 577 -27.58 2.84 -10.66
CA VAL A 577 -27.94 2.36 -9.33
C VAL A 577 -28.80 3.40 -8.63
N THR A 578 -29.97 2.98 -8.16
CA THR A 578 -30.78 3.76 -7.22
C THR A 578 -30.80 3.01 -5.89
N ASP A 579 -30.12 3.58 -4.89
CA ASP A 579 -30.09 3.09 -3.51
C ASP A 579 -31.04 3.95 -2.66
N GLU A 580 -32.27 3.47 -2.49
CA GLU A 580 -33.28 4.12 -1.66
C GLU A 580 -32.90 4.13 -0.17
N THR A 581 -32.07 3.19 0.29
CA THR A 581 -31.68 3.07 1.70
C THR A 581 -30.78 4.23 2.09
N HIS A 582 -29.83 4.59 1.23
CA HIS A 582 -28.92 5.71 1.44
C HIS A 582 -29.39 7.02 0.78
N GLY A 583 -30.47 6.96 -0.01
CA GLY A 583 -30.95 8.10 -0.80
C GLY A 583 -29.92 8.54 -1.84
N VAL A 584 -29.30 7.59 -2.53
CA VAL A 584 -28.26 7.84 -3.54
C VAL A 584 -28.74 7.33 -4.90
N ARG A 585 -28.56 8.16 -5.93
CA ARG A 585 -28.69 7.74 -7.34
C ARG A 585 -27.35 7.91 -8.02
N LEU A 586 -26.86 6.87 -8.66
CA LEU A 586 -25.56 6.84 -9.33
C LEU A 586 -25.77 6.42 -10.77
N LEU A 587 -25.30 7.23 -11.71
CA LEU A 587 -25.30 6.91 -13.13
C LEU A 587 -23.92 7.18 -13.71
N LEU A 588 -23.21 6.12 -14.09
CA LEU A 588 -21.87 6.16 -14.67
C LEU A 588 -21.93 5.76 -16.14
N HIS A 589 -21.24 6.51 -16.97
CA HIS A 589 -21.17 6.27 -18.41
C HIS A 589 -19.79 5.74 -18.83
N SER A 590 -18.74 6.28 -18.20
CA SER A 590 -17.34 5.88 -18.33
C SER A 590 -16.61 6.17 -17.01
N PRO A 591 -15.34 5.79 -16.83
CA PRO A 591 -14.61 6.11 -15.59
C PRO A 591 -14.62 7.61 -15.25
N GLY A 592 -14.51 8.47 -16.28
CA GLY A 592 -14.44 9.92 -16.13
C GLY A 592 -15.76 10.66 -16.37
N GLU A 593 -16.87 9.99 -16.65
CA GLU A 593 -18.17 10.61 -16.96
C GLU A 593 -19.32 9.95 -16.20
N GLY A 594 -20.06 10.74 -15.42
CA GLY A 594 -21.20 10.25 -14.67
C GLY A 594 -21.83 11.31 -13.77
N GLN A 595 -22.73 10.85 -12.91
CA GLN A 595 -23.39 11.66 -11.90
C GLN A 595 -23.71 10.86 -10.64
N ALA A 596 -23.72 11.56 -9.51
CA ALA A 596 -24.22 11.07 -8.24
C ALA A 596 -25.19 12.10 -7.65
N ALA A 597 -26.40 11.66 -7.31
CA ALA A 597 -27.42 12.47 -6.65
C ALA A 597 -27.66 11.97 -5.23
N PHE A 598 -27.83 12.93 -4.31
CA PHE A 598 -28.04 12.68 -2.90
C PHE A 598 -29.34 13.34 -2.45
N ASP A 599 -30.23 12.54 -1.88
CA ASP A 599 -31.46 13.01 -1.28
C ASP A 599 -31.15 13.64 0.09
N TRP A 600 -31.65 14.86 0.28
CA TRP A 600 -31.57 15.59 1.55
C TRP A 600 -32.98 15.95 2.04
N PRO A 601 -33.68 15.01 2.67
CA PRO A 601 -35.07 15.19 3.09
C PRO A 601 -35.27 16.38 4.02
N GLY A 602 -34.36 16.58 4.98
CA GLY A 602 -34.41 17.73 5.91
C GLY A 602 -34.36 19.10 5.23
N ALA A 603 -33.78 19.18 4.03
CA ALA A 603 -33.77 20.39 3.21
C ALA A 603 -34.87 20.41 2.13
N GLY A 604 -35.58 19.29 1.91
CA GLY A 604 -36.50 19.12 0.79
C GLY A 604 -35.81 19.18 -0.58
N ARG A 605 -34.53 18.82 -0.66
CA ARG A 605 -33.71 18.95 -1.88
C ARG A 605 -33.05 17.64 -2.29
N ARG A 606 -32.76 17.52 -3.58
CA ARG A 606 -31.80 16.56 -4.15
C ARG A 606 -30.59 17.33 -4.66
N ILE A 607 -29.39 16.92 -4.24
CA ILE A 607 -28.12 17.52 -4.67
C ILE A 607 -27.47 16.57 -5.69
N THR A 608 -27.33 16.99 -6.93
CA THR A 608 -26.73 16.20 -8.00
C THR A 608 -25.37 16.77 -8.39
N TYR A 609 -24.34 15.93 -8.32
CA TYR A 609 -23.01 16.19 -8.87
C TYR A 609 -22.94 15.52 -10.24
N LEU A 610 -22.66 16.29 -11.28
CA LEU A 610 -22.43 15.78 -12.62
C LEU A 610 -20.97 16.06 -12.98
N TRP A 611 -20.27 15.09 -13.55
CA TRP A 611 -18.88 15.26 -13.92
C TRP A 611 -18.59 14.67 -15.30
N ASN A 612 -17.63 15.33 -15.95
CA ASN A 612 -16.86 14.76 -17.05
C ASN A 612 -15.37 14.94 -16.74
N ARG A 613 -14.51 14.60 -17.70
CA ARG A 613 -13.05 14.71 -17.57
C ARG A 613 -12.55 16.12 -17.19
N HIS A 614 -13.30 17.16 -17.52
CA HIS A 614 -12.83 18.55 -17.41
C HIS A 614 -13.60 19.39 -16.38
N THR A 615 -14.82 19.02 -16.06
CA THR A 615 -15.73 19.87 -15.28
C THR A 615 -16.57 19.07 -14.32
N ILE A 616 -16.92 19.72 -13.22
CA ILE A 616 -17.89 19.24 -12.23
C ILE A 616 -18.96 20.31 -12.09
N ARG A 617 -20.22 19.90 -12.21
CA ARG A 617 -21.40 20.76 -12.09
C ARG A 617 -22.25 20.29 -10.94
N LEU A 618 -22.83 21.25 -10.22
CA LEU A 618 -23.75 21.01 -9.13
C LEU A 618 -25.15 21.44 -9.56
N ARG A 619 -26.14 20.56 -9.39
CA ARG A 619 -27.56 20.86 -9.56
C ARG A 619 -28.28 20.62 -8.23
N ILE A 620 -29.23 21.49 -7.91
CA ILE A 620 -30.02 21.44 -6.68
C ILE A 620 -31.49 21.50 -7.06
N ASP A 621 -32.18 20.37 -6.94
CA ASP A 621 -33.57 20.21 -7.35
C ASP A 621 -34.48 20.02 -6.11
N PRO A 622 -35.78 20.31 -6.19
CA PRO A 622 -36.76 19.76 -5.25
C PRO A 622 -36.65 18.22 -5.19
N LEU A 623 -36.87 17.63 -4.01
CA LEU A 623 -36.72 16.18 -3.81
C LEU A 623 -37.64 15.33 -4.70
N ASP A 624 -38.84 15.86 -4.98
CA ASP A 624 -39.89 15.27 -5.81
C ASP A 624 -39.78 15.66 -7.30
N ALA A 625 -38.75 16.42 -7.68
CA ALA A 625 -38.55 16.78 -9.07
C ALA A 625 -38.35 15.53 -9.96
N PRO A 626 -38.93 15.50 -11.17
CA PRO A 626 -38.71 14.41 -12.10
C PRO A 626 -37.22 14.37 -12.49
N GLU A 627 -36.72 13.15 -12.71
CA GLU A 627 -35.34 12.98 -13.11
C GLU A 627 -35.15 13.53 -14.54
N PRO A 628 -34.27 14.51 -14.73
CA PRO A 628 -34.01 15.04 -16.06
C PRO A 628 -33.24 14.02 -16.89
N ALA A 629 -33.34 14.16 -18.21
CA ALA A 629 -32.56 13.33 -19.12
C ALA A 629 -31.05 13.46 -18.81
N PRO A 630 -30.29 12.36 -18.88
CA PRO A 630 -28.84 12.40 -18.64
C PRO A 630 -28.16 13.28 -19.69
N ASP A 631 -27.12 14.00 -19.25
CA ASP A 631 -26.28 14.80 -20.14
C ASP A 631 -25.57 13.91 -21.18
N PRO A 632 -25.24 14.44 -22.36
CA PRO A 632 -24.43 13.72 -23.34
C PRO A 632 -23.11 13.26 -22.72
N ALA A 633 -22.76 11.99 -22.95
CA ALA A 633 -21.56 11.35 -22.42
C ALA A 633 -20.75 10.73 -23.56
N PRO A 634 -19.91 11.51 -24.26
CA PRO A 634 -19.16 11.05 -25.43
C PRO A 634 -18.31 9.81 -25.15
N ALA A 635 -17.57 9.79 -24.04
CA ALA A 635 -16.77 8.61 -23.68
C ALA A 635 -17.67 7.41 -23.35
N GLY A 636 -18.82 7.66 -22.71
CA GLY A 636 -19.88 6.67 -22.52
C GLY A 636 -20.43 6.09 -23.81
N GLU A 637 -20.62 6.90 -24.85
CA GLU A 637 -21.06 6.46 -26.17
C GLU A 637 -20.01 5.59 -26.86
N ILE A 638 -18.73 6.00 -26.80
CA ILE A 638 -17.61 5.20 -27.31
C ILE A 638 -17.58 3.84 -26.62
N ARG A 639 -17.66 3.83 -25.28
CA ARG A 639 -17.73 2.59 -24.49
C ARG A 639 -18.89 1.70 -24.92
N ARG A 640 -20.11 2.24 -24.96
CA ARG A 640 -21.32 1.49 -25.36
C ARG A 640 -21.16 0.90 -26.76
N ARG A 641 -20.59 1.65 -27.70
CA ARG A 641 -20.37 1.20 -29.07
C ARG A 641 -19.32 0.10 -29.16
N LEU A 642 -18.20 0.21 -28.44
CA LEU A 642 -17.21 -0.87 -28.33
C LEU A 642 -17.83 -2.15 -27.79
N LEU A 643 -18.50 -2.08 -26.63
CA LEU A 643 -19.12 -3.27 -26.03
C LEU A 643 -20.22 -3.86 -26.93
N ARG A 644 -20.94 -3.05 -27.72
CA ARG A 644 -21.90 -3.54 -28.71
C ARG A 644 -21.19 -4.26 -29.87
N LEU A 645 -20.09 -3.73 -30.38
CA LEU A 645 -19.27 -4.38 -31.41
C LEU A 645 -18.76 -5.74 -30.93
N ASP A 646 -18.31 -5.85 -29.68
CA ASP A 646 -17.85 -7.11 -29.09
C ASP A 646 -18.94 -8.17 -29.02
N ARG A 647 -20.16 -7.80 -28.61
CA ARG A 647 -21.30 -8.73 -28.58
C ARG A 647 -21.67 -9.20 -29.99
N LEU A 648 -21.66 -8.31 -30.97
CA LEU A 648 -21.95 -8.63 -32.37
C LEU A 648 -20.86 -9.53 -32.98
N ASP A 649 -19.58 -9.23 -32.71
CA ASP A 649 -18.45 -10.07 -33.14
C ASP A 649 -18.55 -11.46 -32.51
N GLY A 650 -18.73 -11.53 -31.19
CA GLY A 650 -18.86 -12.80 -30.46
C GLY A 650 -20.02 -13.68 -30.94
N ALA A 651 -21.17 -13.08 -31.29
CA ALA A 651 -22.33 -13.80 -31.81
C ALA A 651 -22.10 -14.45 -33.18
N ILE A 652 -21.14 -13.95 -33.97
CA ILE A 652 -20.78 -14.52 -35.28
C ILE A 652 -19.53 -15.41 -35.15
N ARG A 653 -18.51 -14.92 -34.43
CA ARG A 653 -17.19 -15.56 -34.31
C ARG A 653 -17.23 -16.85 -33.50
N THR A 654 -18.01 -16.91 -32.43
CA THR A 654 -18.05 -18.11 -31.57
C THR A 654 -18.60 -19.31 -32.34
N PRO A 655 -19.80 -19.25 -32.97
CA PRO A 655 -20.30 -20.36 -33.79
C PRO A 655 -19.40 -20.68 -34.99
N TRP A 656 -18.79 -19.65 -35.61
CA TRP A 656 -17.86 -19.84 -36.72
C TRP A 656 -16.60 -20.61 -36.29
N ALA A 657 -16.01 -20.25 -35.15
CA ALA A 657 -14.85 -20.92 -34.57
C ALA A 657 -15.19 -22.37 -34.17
N ASP A 658 -16.33 -22.60 -33.52
CA ASP A 658 -16.82 -23.93 -33.13
C ASP A 658 -17.10 -24.82 -34.36
N GLY A 659 -17.53 -24.20 -35.47
CA GLY A 659 -17.69 -24.83 -36.79
C GLY A 659 -16.38 -25.02 -37.56
N GLY A 660 -15.22 -24.83 -36.93
CA GLY A 660 -13.90 -25.02 -37.54
C GLY A 660 -13.51 -23.94 -38.55
N MET A 661 -14.11 -22.75 -38.47
CA MET A 661 -13.82 -21.59 -39.32
C MET A 661 -14.04 -21.85 -40.82
N THR A 662 -15.06 -22.65 -41.15
CA THR A 662 -15.33 -23.09 -42.53
C THR A 662 -16.51 -22.40 -43.22
N ASP A 663 -17.32 -21.62 -42.49
CA ASP A 663 -18.47 -20.89 -43.07
C ASP A 663 -18.04 -19.53 -43.67
N PRO A 664 -18.00 -19.39 -45.01
CA PRO A 664 -17.57 -18.14 -45.65
C PRO A 664 -18.58 -16.99 -45.47
N ALA A 665 -19.86 -17.28 -45.20
CA ALA A 665 -20.84 -16.23 -44.93
C ALA A 665 -20.66 -15.63 -43.53
N ALA A 666 -20.28 -16.44 -42.54
CA ALA A 666 -19.86 -15.94 -41.23
C ALA A 666 -18.57 -15.11 -41.32
N GLU A 667 -17.59 -15.57 -42.11
CA GLU A 667 -16.36 -14.83 -42.37
C GLU A 667 -16.60 -13.45 -43.02
N ASP A 668 -17.45 -13.38 -44.06
CA ASP A 668 -17.80 -12.11 -44.71
C ASP A 668 -18.56 -11.15 -43.80
N ARG A 669 -19.49 -11.67 -42.97
CA ARG A 669 -20.18 -10.85 -41.96
C ARG A 669 -19.22 -10.32 -40.90
N LEU A 670 -18.25 -11.11 -40.44
CA LEU A 670 -17.22 -10.66 -39.50
C LEU A 670 -16.33 -9.58 -40.11
N ARG A 671 -15.91 -9.76 -41.37
CA ARG A 671 -15.13 -8.75 -42.10
C ARG A 671 -15.91 -7.43 -42.21
N THR A 672 -17.16 -7.50 -42.66
CA THR A 672 -18.04 -6.32 -42.79
C THR A 672 -18.23 -5.60 -41.45
N LEU A 673 -18.46 -6.34 -40.37
CA LEU A 673 -18.58 -5.79 -39.02
C LEU A 673 -17.27 -5.13 -38.56
N THR A 674 -16.14 -5.77 -38.83
CA THR A 674 -14.80 -5.27 -38.49
C THR A 674 -14.50 -3.98 -39.25
N ASP A 675 -14.73 -3.95 -40.57
CA ASP A 675 -14.49 -2.77 -41.40
C ASP A 675 -15.33 -1.57 -40.96
N ALA A 676 -16.62 -1.79 -40.66
CA ALA A 676 -17.49 -0.76 -40.11
C ALA A 676 -17.04 -0.30 -38.71
N GLY A 677 -16.56 -1.23 -37.89
CA GLY A 677 -15.96 -0.94 -36.58
C GLY A 677 -14.70 -0.08 -36.70
N ILE A 678 -13.82 -0.40 -37.65
CA ILE A 678 -12.55 0.31 -37.90
C ILE A 678 -12.77 1.70 -38.47
N ALA A 679 -13.69 1.85 -39.42
CA ALA A 679 -14.06 3.16 -39.96
C ALA A 679 -14.51 4.12 -38.84
N TRP A 680 -15.27 3.60 -37.87
CA TRP A 680 -15.67 4.36 -36.70
C TRP A 680 -14.52 4.56 -35.68
N LEU A 681 -13.76 3.51 -35.36
CA LEU A 681 -12.65 3.61 -34.41
C LEU A 681 -11.60 4.62 -34.91
N THR A 682 -11.44 4.77 -36.22
CA THR A 682 -10.57 5.79 -36.82
C THR A 682 -10.98 7.21 -36.40
N THR A 683 -12.28 7.51 -36.31
CA THR A 683 -12.74 8.83 -35.85
C THR A 683 -12.48 9.02 -34.36
N VAL A 684 -12.70 7.98 -33.55
CA VAL A 684 -12.41 7.99 -32.11
C VAL A 684 -10.93 8.23 -31.86
N VAL A 685 -10.06 7.54 -32.58
CA VAL A 685 -8.61 7.66 -32.46
C VAL A 685 -8.13 9.05 -32.86
N ALA A 686 -8.70 9.62 -33.92
CA ALA A 686 -8.36 10.97 -34.35
C ALA A 686 -8.73 12.05 -33.32
N GLU A 687 -9.84 11.86 -32.58
CA GLU A 687 -10.34 12.84 -31.61
C GLU A 687 -9.74 12.66 -30.20
N HIS A 688 -9.58 11.42 -29.75
CA HIS A 688 -9.27 11.10 -28.36
C HIS A 688 -7.94 10.36 -28.17
N GLY A 689 -7.22 10.03 -29.24
CA GLY A 689 -6.11 9.08 -29.17
C GLY A 689 -6.59 7.66 -28.90
N TRP A 690 -5.74 6.82 -28.30
CA TRP A 690 -6.14 5.45 -27.98
C TRP A 690 -7.28 5.43 -26.95
N PRO A 691 -8.41 4.72 -27.21
CA PRO A 691 -9.48 4.57 -26.23
C PRO A 691 -9.09 3.55 -25.15
N GLY A 692 -8.16 3.95 -24.28
CA GLY A 692 -7.65 3.18 -23.16
C GLY A 692 -8.61 3.08 -21.98
N ARG A 693 -8.17 2.42 -20.92
CA ARG A 693 -8.93 2.18 -19.68
C ARG A 693 -9.48 3.47 -19.07
N THR A 694 -8.72 4.55 -19.00
CA THR A 694 -9.14 5.85 -18.45
C THR A 694 -10.27 6.50 -19.23
N LEU A 695 -10.45 6.16 -20.53
CA LEU A 695 -11.53 6.71 -21.37
C LEU A 695 -12.78 5.85 -21.32
N VAL A 696 -12.64 4.54 -21.49
CA VAL A 696 -13.79 3.66 -21.73
C VAL A 696 -13.91 2.51 -20.73
N GLY A 697 -13.00 2.41 -19.76
CA GLY A 697 -12.87 1.27 -18.84
C GLY A 697 -12.12 0.09 -19.48
N ALA A 698 -11.58 -0.79 -18.63
CA ALA A 698 -10.71 -1.88 -19.03
C ALA A 698 -11.38 -2.85 -20.03
N ALA A 699 -12.67 -3.14 -19.82
CA ALA A 699 -13.42 -4.05 -20.68
C ALA A 699 -13.51 -3.54 -22.13
N ALA A 700 -13.91 -2.27 -22.32
CA ALA A 700 -14.06 -1.68 -23.64
C ALA A 700 -12.71 -1.38 -24.31
N ALA A 701 -11.69 -0.99 -23.54
CA ALA A 701 -10.33 -0.82 -24.05
C ALA A 701 -9.79 -2.14 -24.64
N GLY A 702 -10.05 -3.27 -23.96
CA GLY A 702 -9.72 -4.61 -24.47
C GLY A 702 -10.48 -4.95 -25.77
N VAL A 703 -11.72 -4.48 -25.94
CA VAL A 703 -12.45 -4.63 -27.21
C VAL A 703 -11.77 -3.84 -28.32
N ALA A 704 -11.39 -2.59 -28.07
CA ALA A 704 -10.71 -1.75 -29.07
C ALA A 704 -9.42 -2.42 -29.56
N SER A 705 -8.63 -2.98 -28.63
CA SER A 705 -7.45 -3.79 -28.95
C SER A 705 -7.78 -4.99 -29.85
N ARG A 706 -8.78 -5.80 -29.49
CA ARG A 706 -9.20 -6.96 -30.31
C ARG A 706 -9.69 -6.55 -31.69
N LEU A 707 -10.45 -5.47 -31.78
CA LEU A 707 -10.98 -4.96 -33.04
C LEU A 707 -9.85 -4.60 -34.01
N VAL A 708 -8.81 -3.91 -33.54
CA VAL A 708 -7.62 -3.57 -34.33
C VAL A 708 -6.83 -4.81 -34.73
N GLN A 709 -6.71 -5.80 -33.84
CA GLN A 709 -6.05 -7.08 -34.16
C GLN A 709 -6.75 -7.85 -35.28
N HIS A 710 -8.07 -7.74 -35.42
CA HIS A 710 -8.85 -8.43 -36.44
C HIS A 710 -9.00 -7.64 -37.75
N ALA A 711 -8.47 -6.42 -37.85
CA ALA A 711 -8.60 -5.53 -39.00
C ALA A 711 -7.66 -5.91 -40.16
N TYR A 712 -7.83 -7.12 -40.69
CA TYR A 712 -7.11 -7.59 -41.88
C TYR A 712 -7.43 -6.67 -43.07
N GLY A 713 -6.41 -6.07 -43.69
CA GLY A 713 -6.55 -5.10 -44.79
C GLY A 713 -6.38 -3.62 -44.40
N HIS A 714 -6.28 -3.29 -43.10
CA HIS A 714 -6.08 -1.92 -42.60
C HIS A 714 -4.67 -1.69 -42.04
N LEU A 715 -3.64 -2.00 -42.84
CA LEU A 715 -2.24 -2.07 -42.36
C LEU A 715 -1.74 -0.75 -41.75
N ASP A 716 -1.96 0.37 -42.43
CA ASP A 716 -1.47 1.68 -41.97
C ASP A 716 -2.17 2.12 -40.68
N PHE A 717 -3.48 1.88 -40.58
CA PHE A 717 -4.23 2.16 -39.35
C PHE A 717 -3.75 1.29 -38.19
N ARG A 718 -3.53 -0.01 -38.41
CA ARG A 718 -2.99 -0.92 -37.39
C ARG A 718 -1.60 -0.51 -36.90
N ARG A 719 -0.72 -0.03 -37.79
CA ARG A 719 0.60 0.51 -37.40
C ARG A 719 0.45 1.77 -36.54
N HIS A 720 -0.42 2.69 -36.95
CA HIS A 720 -0.71 3.88 -36.17
C HIS A 720 -1.27 3.54 -34.77
N CYS A 721 -2.23 2.61 -34.70
CA CYS A 721 -2.76 2.13 -33.43
C CYS A 721 -1.70 1.45 -32.57
N LEU A 722 -0.76 0.70 -33.15
CA LEU A 722 0.32 0.08 -32.37
C LEU A 722 1.17 1.13 -31.64
N ASP A 723 1.48 2.25 -32.28
CA ASP A 723 2.25 3.33 -31.64
C ASP A 723 1.45 3.99 -30.50
N LEU A 724 0.16 4.22 -30.70
CA LEU A 724 -0.71 4.74 -29.63
C LEU A 724 -0.91 3.73 -28.49
N MET A 725 -1.03 2.44 -28.80
CA MET A 725 -1.14 1.37 -27.81
C MET A 725 0.14 1.25 -26.96
N ARG A 726 1.33 1.48 -27.55
CA ARG A 726 2.60 1.56 -26.81
C ARG A 726 2.58 2.71 -25.81
N GLN A 727 2.20 3.91 -26.25
CA GLN A 727 2.09 5.08 -25.37
C GLN A 727 1.08 4.84 -24.23
N ALA A 728 -0.07 4.23 -24.55
CA ALA A 728 -1.06 3.87 -23.55
C ALA A 728 -0.52 2.82 -22.56
N ALA A 729 0.25 1.83 -23.02
CA ALA A 729 0.84 0.82 -22.16
C ALA A 729 1.97 1.34 -21.27
N GLU A 730 2.78 2.27 -21.79
CA GLU A 730 3.78 3.01 -21.00
C GLU A 730 3.12 3.80 -19.86
N GLY A 731 1.95 4.39 -20.11
CA GLY A 731 1.15 5.09 -19.10
C GLY A 731 0.22 4.20 -18.26
N GLY A 732 0.29 2.86 -18.36
CA GLY A 732 -0.57 1.94 -17.61
C GLY A 732 -2.05 1.91 -18.04
N ASP A 733 -2.40 2.58 -19.14
CA ASP A 733 -3.76 2.70 -19.66
C ASP A 733 -4.17 1.54 -20.60
N LEU A 734 -3.22 0.66 -20.91
CA LEU A 734 -3.42 -0.57 -21.68
C LEU A 734 -2.43 -1.66 -21.21
N PRO A 735 -2.83 -2.94 -21.09
CA PRO A 735 -1.88 -4.02 -20.80
C PRO A 735 -0.85 -4.22 -21.93
N TRP A 736 0.44 -4.31 -21.59
CA TRP A 736 1.52 -4.58 -22.56
C TRP A 736 1.32 -5.84 -23.40
N ARG A 737 0.63 -6.86 -22.86
CA ARG A 737 0.25 -8.06 -23.62
C ARG A 737 -0.53 -7.72 -24.90
N ASP A 738 -1.37 -6.68 -24.88
CA ASP A 738 -2.21 -6.30 -26.02
C ASP A 738 -1.34 -5.68 -27.14
N VAL A 739 -0.29 -4.95 -26.76
CA VAL A 739 0.77 -4.46 -27.68
C VAL A 739 1.50 -5.64 -28.32
N ALA A 740 1.84 -6.68 -27.54
CA ALA A 740 2.50 -7.88 -28.05
C ALA A 740 1.64 -8.60 -29.10
N TYR A 741 0.34 -8.77 -28.84
CA TYR A 741 -0.58 -9.41 -29.77
C TYR A 741 -0.68 -8.69 -31.12
N LEU A 742 -0.73 -7.35 -31.12
CA LEU A 742 -0.79 -6.58 -32.36
C LEU A 742 0.58 -6.54 -33.08
N THR A 743 1.67 -6.46 -32.33
CA THR A 743 3.04 -6.51 -32.86
C THR A 743 3.28 -7.80 -33.64
N ASP A 744 2.95 -8.94 -33.05
CA ASP A 744 3.10 -10.24 -33.70
C ASP A 744 2.15 -10.38 -34.90
N ALA A 745 0.90 -9.90 -34.78
CA ALA A 745 -0.05 -9.91 -35.90
C ALA A 745 0.50 -9.18 -37.12
N LEU A 746 1.05 -7.97 -36.92
CA LEU A 746 1.63 -7.16 -38.01
C LEU A 746 2.87 -7.82 -38.62
N ARG A 747 3.74 -8.42 -37.79
CA ARG A 747 4.93 -9.13 -38.28
C ARG A 747 4.55 -10.33 -39.16
N ILE A 748 3.55 -11.11 -38.76
CA ILE A 748 3.07 -12.25 -39.56
C ILE A 748 2.52 -11.77 -40.91
N ASP A 749 1.72 -10.70 -40.92
CA ASP A 749 1.21 -10.11 -42.18
C ASP A 749 2.33 -9.58 -43.09
N GLU A 750 3.47 -9.17 -42.50
CA GLU A 750 4.69 -8.74 -43.21
C GLU A 750 5.61 -9.91 -43.62
N GLY A 751 5.25 -11.16 -43.33
CA GLY A 751 6.08 -12.34 -43.60
C GLY A 751 7.32 -12.46 -42.70
N ARG A 752 7.31 -11.80 -41.54
CA ARG A 752 8.42 -11.78 -40.57
C ARG A 752 8.13 -12.69 -39.37
N PRO A 753 9.16 -13.28 -38.74
CA PRO A 753 8.99 -13.98 -37.48
C PRO A 753 8.38 -13.07 -36.41
N GLN A 754 7.52 -13.63 -35.57
CA GLN A 754 6.89 -12.94 -34.43
C GLN A 754 7.85 -12.82 -33.24
N VAL A 755 7.64 -11.90 -32.32
CA VAL A 755 8.58 -11.65 -31.19
C VAL A 755 8.15 -12.30 -29.90
N TYR A 756 6.84 -12.35 -29.65
CA TYR A 756 6.29 -12.80 -28.37
C TYR A 756 5.58 -14.15 -28.44
N GLY A 757 5.39 -14.71 -29.64
CA GLY A 757 4.80 -16.04 -29.82
C GLY A 757 3.28 -16.07 -29.60
N THR A 758 2.57 -15.00 -29.94
CA THR A 758 1.11 -14.88 -29.71
C THR A 758 0.23 -15.44 -30.83
N LYS A 759 0.81 -15.71 -32.02
CA LYS A 759 0.09 -16.24 -33.19
C LYS A 759 0.46 -17.69 -33.44
N PHE A 760 -0.56 -18.47 -33.83
CA PHE A 760 -0.48 -19.91 -33.99
C PHE A 760 -1.01 -20.32 -35.37
N GLU A 761 -0.42 -21.37 -35.93
CA GLU A 761 -0.83 -21.98 -37.18
C GLU A 761 -1.04 -23.49 -37.01
N PRO A 762 -1.94 -24.11 -37.80
CA PRO A 762 -2.15 -25.55 -37.74
C PRO A 762 -1.00 -26.31 -38.43
N VAL A 763 -0.20 -27.04 -37.64
CA VAL A 763 0.87 -27.93 -38.11
C VAL A 763 0.55 -29.36 -37.69
N ALA A 764 0.43 -30.29 -38.65
CA ALA A 764 0.09 -31.70 -38.40
C ALA A 764 -1.18 -31.94 -37.55
N GLY A 765 -2.11 -31.00 -37.56
CA GLY A 765 -3.35 -31.06 -36.77
C GLY A 765 -3.22 -30.58 -35.31
N TRP A 766 -2.07 -30.02 -34.94
CA TRP A 766 -1.85 -29.28 -33.70
C TRP A 766 -1.71 -27.79 -34.01
N LEU A 767 -2.14 -26.92 -33.08
CA LEU A 767 -1.77 -25.52 -33.13
C LEU A 767 -0.34 -25.39 -32.59
N GLU A 768 0.55 -24.92 -33.45
CA GLU A 768 1.94 -24.58 -33.14
C GLU A 768 2.13 -23.06 -33.26
N PRO A 769 2.99 -22.44 -32.42
CA PRO A 769 3.31 -21.04 -32.59
C PRO A 769 4.00 -20.82 -33.95
N CYS A 770 3.59 -19.78 -34.69
CA CYS A 770 4.28 -19.36 -35.91
C CYS A 770 5.78 -19.06 -35.60
N PRO A 771 6.68 -19.02 -36.60
CA PRO A 771 8.11 -18.79 -36.38
C PRO A 771 8.41 -17.59 -35.47
N VAL A 772 9.16 -17.81 -34.39
CA VAL A 772 9.52 -16.80 -33.39
C VAL A 772 10.94 -16.31 -33.65
N GLU A 773 11.13 -14.99 -33.67
CA GLU A 773 12.42 -14.33 -33.67
C GLU A 773 13.13 -14.63 -32.34
N ASP A 774 14.32 -15.23 -32.40
CA ASP A 774 15.11 -15.55 -31.20
C ASP A 774 14.30 -16.31 -30.13
N PRO A 775 13.94 -17.58 -30.40
CA PRO A 775 13.07 -18.36 -29.53
C PRO A 775 13.69 -18.67 -28.16
N GLU A 776 15.02 -18.62 -28.02
CA GLU A 776 15.71 -18.88 -26.75
C GLU A 776 15.43 -17.81 -25.70
N ASN A 777 15.18 -16.55 -26.12
CA ASN A 777 14.89 -15.44 -25.20
C ASN A 777 13.42 -15.02 -25.18
N VAL A 778 12.50 -15.79 -25.78
CA VAL A 778 11.08 -15.43 -25.85
C VAL A 778 10.45 -15.31 -24.46
N ASP A 779 10.77 -16.22 -23.54
CA ASP A 779 10.18 -16.23 -22.20
C ASP A 779 10.67 -15.06 -21.33
N HIS A 780 11.90 -14.58 -21.57
CA HIS A 780 12.40 -13.35 -20.95
C HIS A 780 11.54 -12.15 -21.36
N ARG A 781 11.32 -11.98 -22.68
CA ARG A 781 10.47 -10.91 -23.21
C ARG A 781 9.02 -11.02 -22.74
N ARG A 782 8.48 -12.24 -22.63
CA ARG A 782 7.12 -12.48 -22.14
C ARG A 782 6.99 -12.12 -20.66
N ALA A 783 7.96 -12.49 -19.84
CA ALA A 783 7.99 -12.13 -18.42
C ALA A 783 8.03 -10.60 -18.21
N GLU A 784 8.80 -9.87 -19.02
CA GLU A 784 8.83 -8.40 -18.98
C GLU A 784 7.46 -7.75 -19.24
N LEU A 785 6.59 -8.40 -20.02
CA LEU A 785 5.23 -7.91 -20.32
C LEU A 785 4.15 -8.54 -19.42
N GLY A 786 4.54 -9.27 -18.37
CA GLY A 786 3.62 -9.97 -17.47
C GLY A 786 2.86 -11.13 -18.14
N MET A 787 3.45 -11.74 -19.16
CA MET A 787 2.90 -12.89 -19.87
C MET A 787 3.51 -14.21 -19.36
N GLU A 788 2.72 -15.27 -19.33
CA GLU A 788 3.18 -16.63 -18.99
C GLU A 788 4.23 -17.14 -20.01
N PRO A 789 5.06 -18.15 -19.69
CA PRO A 789 5.97 -18.78 -20.64
C PRO A 789 5.26 -19.29 -21.91
N LEU A 790 5.95 -19.29 -23.05
CA LEU A 790 5.38 -19.69 -24.36
C LEU A 790 4.91 -21.14 -24.36
N ALA A 791 5.61 -22.03 -23.64
CA ALA A 791 5.22 -23.43 -23.51
C ALA A 791 3.86 -23.57 -22.81
N ASP A 792 3.68 -22.92 -21.66
CA ASP A 792 2.43 -22.92 -20.89
C ASP A 792 1.28 -22.32 -21.72
N HIS A 793 1.57 -21.25 -22.46
CA HIS A 793 0.64 -20.63 -23.38
C HIS A 793 0.19 -21.59 -24.49
N THR A 794 1.13 -22.26 -25.12
CA THR A 794 0.89 -23.24 -26.18
C THR A 794 0.00 -24.38 -25.68
N ASP A 795 0.28 -24.90 -24.49
CA ASP A 795 -0.54 -25.93 -23.87
C ASP A 795 -1.96 -25.44 -23.55
N ARG A 796 -2.11 -24.19 -23.11
CA ARG A 796 -3.45 -23.59 -22.91
C ARG A 796 -4.22 -23.47 -24.22
N ILE A 797 -3.57 -23.02 -25.30
CA ILE A 797 -4.18 -22.90 -26.62
C ILE A 797 -4.61 -24.27 -27.16
N ARG A 798 -3.75 -25.28 -27.06
CA ARG A 798 -4.07 -26.66 -27.50
C ARG A 798 -5.20 -27.30 -26.68
N ARG A 799 -5.31 -26.99 -25.39
CA ARG A 799 -6.45 -27.42 -24.55
C ARG A 799 -7.77 -26.76 -24.98
N ARG A 800 -7.72 -25.48 -25.34
CA ARG A 800 -8.88 -24.71 -25.81
C ARG A 800 -9.36 -25.13 -27.20
N PHE A 801 -8.42 -25.44 -28.09
CA PHE A 801 -8.69 -25.87 -29.47
C PHE A 801 -8.11 -27.27 -29.71
N PRO A 802 -8.75 -28.33 -29.17
CA PRO A 802 -8.28 -29.69 -29.34
C PRO A 802 -8.42 -30.16 -30.80
N ARG A 803 -7.57 -31.10 -31.20
CA ARG A 803 -7.57 -31.69 -32.55
C ARG A 803 -8.97 -32.17 -32.96
N PRO A 804 -9.47 -31.85 -34.17
CA PRO A 804 -10.76 -32.34 -34.64
C PRO A 804 -10.77 -33.88 -34.73
N LYS A 805 -11.79 -34.53 -34.14
CA LYS A 805 -11.99 -35.98 -34.20
C LYS A 805 -12.53 -36.39 -35.57
N LYS A 806 -11.65 -36.80 -36.49
CA LYS A 806 -11.89 -37.42 -37.82
C LYS A 806 -12.79 -36.65 -38.82
N ARG A 807 -12.33 -36.55 -40.09
CA ARG A 807 -13.14 -36.13 -41.24
C ARG A 807 -14.27 -37.16 -41.49
N PRO A 808 -15.50 -36.77 -41.86
CA PRO A 808 -16.46 -37.70 -42.43
C PRO A 808 -15.92 -38.21 -43.77
N GLU A 809 -15.99 -39.53 -43.97
CA GLU A 809 -15.55 -40.22 -45.18
C GLU A 809 -16.31 -39.66 -46.39
N ARG A 810 -15.56 -39.30 -47.45
CA ARG A 810 -16.13 -38.95 -48.75
C ARG A 810 -16.89 -40.17 -49.27
N GLN A 811 -18.20 -40.05 -49.43
CA GLN A 811 -18.95 -40.93 -50.33
C GLN A 811 -18.50 -40.58 -51.76
N THR A 812 -17.68 -41.45 -52.34
CA THR A 812 -17.43 -41.51 -53.79
C THR A 812 -18.61 -42.26 -54.44
N PRO A 813 -18.96 -41.94 -55.69
CA PRO A 813 -20.32 -42.05 -56.23
C PRO A 813 -20.84 -43.48 -56.40
#